data_AF-A0AAJ0MUB6-F1
#
_entry.id   AF-A0AAJ0MUB6-F1
#
_cell.length_a   1.000
_cell.length_b   1.000
_cell.length_c   1.000
_cell.angle_alpha   90.00
_cell.angle_beta   90.00
_cell.angle_gamma   90.00
#
_symmetry.space_group_name_H-M   'P 1'
#
loop_
_entity.id
_entity.type
_entity.pdbx_description
1 polymer ?
#
loop_
_entity_poly.entity_id
_entity_poly.type
_entity_poly.pdbx_seq_one_letter_code
_entity_poly.pdbx_strand_id
1 'polypeptide(L)'
;MAASKKVCIVGAGPSGLVAAKSLLHDQPKGTFDVTIFEAQNRVGGLWPSRKDDNAGSVHPLMVANQSKHTVQFSDLAWPDDAPEFPRAWHIGRYLEAYHDRYCRDAKLHLGKRVVHSELLQPSDQSVEGAKWKVRTCSQDGQQLDHMFDYLLVASGFFGKPVIPPPVAASGDIPVVHSSQYRTLSALLEQTKGVGRKIVVVGGQMSGVEIAGTIATHLSSALHAPGSSPLQHLDQYSIHHISQRPVWVFPLFTSPKPASPAPPFLPMDLCSYNLANRPDNLTNMQGHVSIEAAKTRHSIFETMLGTDQSDFSSSLAITNTDTDQPPYLAVSDTYADFVRSGLISVSRGKLDSLTGDTVTVTTTRGEVSKIDNVAAVVLATGFEAASSISFLPSSVQEILSVVPSDLNTTVALAFHGTHHPAIPFLGFVGFYRSPYWGVMEMQARFVTALWAAGGPASSSLPPRMAAALGEDDSIERTLALRTDPRVSQFPMGDYPWLMQEFSRALEIDRIPPLGEMPRVPPADQSMNILTPARYPAKRASEAQRTEATKSIQQTESTAWSGASSARFVAKAVFRSLLGEWKLERDLVSRLPTHPSGHFSGTARFLLRERTRDGREAEHDAALEKDDDIGLEYLYVEEGMFTASNGFSFRATRRYVWRYDEKKDKLSVWFVKTDDQKKADYLFHQVEFVIPNTETEDAPQAWRANAGHLCIDDFYDVDYRFNFKAVNLKDWSLAYRVKGPKKDYVIEGTYTR
;
A
#
# COMPACT_ATOMS: atom_id res chain seq x y z
N MET A 1 47.35 11.73 0.48
CA MET A 1 45.96 11.40 0.83
C MET A 1 45.87 9.89 1.01
N ALA A 2 45.21 9.39 2.05
CA ALA A 2 44.95 7.96 2.17
C ALA A 2 44.13 7.48 0.96
N ALA A 3 44.39 6.26 0.46
CA ALA A 3 43.66 5.70 -0.67
C ALA A 3 42.18 5.48 -0.29
N SER A 4 41.26 5.77 -1.22
CA SER A 4 39.82 5.53 -1.04
C SER A 4 39.54 4.06 -0.75
N LYS A 5 38.65 3.78 0.20
CA LYS A 5 38.22 2.42 0.53
C LYS A 5 37.20 1.93 -0.50
N LYS A 6 37.44 0.76 -1.08
CA LYS A 6 36.57 0.16 -2.10
C LYS A 6 35.36 -0.51 -1.45
N VAL A 7 34.15 -0.12 -1.88
CA VAL A 7 32.89 -0.67 -1.36
C VAL A 7 32.13 -1.37 -2.48
N CYS A 8 31.77 -2.63 -2.25
CA CYS A 8 30.82 -3.35 -3.10
C CYS A 8 29.43 -3.26 -2.51
N ILE A 9 28.48 -2.73 -3.28
CA ILE A 9 27.05 -2.76 -2.98
C ILE A 9 26.40 -3.84 -3.84
N VAL A 10 25.67 -4.76 -3.20
CA VAL A 10 24.91 -5.81 -3.88
C VAL A 10 23.45 -5.39 -4.00
N GLY A 11 23.03 -4.99 -5.20
CA GLY A 11 21.68 -4.52 -5.52
C GLY A 11 21.60 -3.00 -5.76
N ALA A 12 20.82 -2.59 -6.76
CA ALA A 12 20.54 -1.20 -7.13
C ALA A 12 19.04 -0.85 -6.97
N GLY A 13 18.37 -1.47 -5.99
CA GLY A 13 17.07 -1.05 -5.50
C GLY A 13 17.15 0.18 -4.57
N PRO A 14 16.06 0.58 -3.90
CA PRO A 14 16.04 1.72 -2.98
C PRO A 14 17.21 1.70 -1.98
N SER A 15 17.47 0.54 -1.38
CA SER A 15 18.52 0.35 -0.37
C SER A 15 19.93 0.57 -0.92
N GLY A 16 20.19 0.08 -2.13
CA GLY A 16 21.50 0.20 -2.77
C GLY A 16 21.78 1.63 -3.23
N LEU A 17 20.76 2.30 -3.77
CA LEU A 17 20.87 3.69 -4.22
C LEU A 17 21.07 4.65 -3.05
N VAL A 18 20.31 4.50 -1.95
CA VAL A 18 20.51 5.36 -0.77
C VAL A 18 21.84 5.07 -0.06
N ALA A 19 22.29 3.82 -0.04
CA ALA A 19 23.63 3.45 0.45
C ALA A 19 24.74 4.09 -0.38
N ALA A 20 24.64 3.99 -1.72
CA ALA A 20 25.59 4.63 -2.63
C ALA A 20 25.63 6.15 -2.43
N LYS A 21 24.46 6.78 -2.34
CA LYS A 21 24.36 8.22 -2.04
C LYS A 21 25.06 8.56 -0.72
N SER A 22 24.81 7.82 0.36
CA SER A 22 25.41 8.13 1.66
C SER A 22 26.93 7.98 1.62
N LEU A 23 27.45 6.91 1.03
CA LEU A 23 28.89 6.69 0.87
C LEU A 23 29.57 7.79 0.03
N LEU A 24 28.88 8.30 -1.00
CA LEU A 24 29.42 9.33 -1.89
C LEU A 24 29.34 10.75 -1.31
N HIS A 25 28.27 11.07 -0.56
CA HIS A 25 27.93 12.47 -0.21
C HIS A 25 27.95 12.80 1.28
N ASP A 26 27.79 11.82 2.17
CA ASP A 26 27.75 12.10 3.61
C ASP A 26 29.17 12.11 4.24
N GLN A 27 30.20 11.70 3.48
CA GLN A 27 31.61 11.71 3.86
C GLN A 27 32.46 12.60 2.93
N PRO A 28 33.69 13.00 3.35
CA PRO A 28 34.55 13.80 2.49
C PRO A 28 34.79 13.08 1.16
N LYS A 29 34.82 13.85 0.07
CA LYS A 29 35.02 13.29 -1.27
C LYS A 29 36.31 12.46 -1.31
N GLY A 30 36.20 11.24 -1.82
CA GLY A 30 37.33 10.31 -1.90
C GLY A 30 37.51 9.42 -0.67
N THR A 31 36.64 9.46 0.35
CA THR A 31 36.65 8.46 1.42
C THR A 31 36.36 7.05 0.89
N PHE A 32 35.38 6.91 -0.01
CA PHE A 32 34.95 5.64 -0.59
C PHE A 32 34.99 5.64 -2.13
N ASP A 33 35.34 4.49 -2.71
CA ASP A 33 35.20 4.16 -4.14
C ASP A 33 34.09 3.10 -4.28
N VAL A 34 32.93 3.52 -4.76
CA VAL A 34 31.69 2.74 -4.70
C VAL A 34 31.44 1.99 -6.01
N THR A 35 31.21 0.68 -5.92
CA THR A 35 30.78 -0.17 -7.04
C THR A 35 29.47 -0.86 -6.68
N ILE A 36 28.49 -0.82 -7.59
CA ILE A 36 27.17 -1.42 -7.42
C ILE A 36 27.00 -2.52 -8.46
N PHE A 37 26.67 -3.73 -8.00
CA PHE A 37 26.29 -4.84 -8.88
C PHE A 37 24.79 -5.12 -8.77
N GLU A 38 24.09 -5.06 -9.89
CA GLU A 38 22.65 -5.30 -9.99
C GLU A 38 22.38 -6.46 -10.97
N ALA A 39 21.55 -7.39 -10.54
CA ALA A 39 21.22 -8.57 -11.33
C ALA A 39 20.29 -8.26 -12.51
N GLN A 40 19.44 -7.25 -12.39
CA GLN A 40 18.53 -6.78 -13.42
C GLN A 40 19.21 -5.79 -14.39
N ASN A 41 18.61 -5.58 -15.56
CA ASN A 41 19.13 -4.63 -16.58
C ASN A 41 18.69 -3.17 -16.33
N ARG A 42 18.27 -2.85 -15.11
CA ARG A 42 17.85 -1.51 -14.68
C ARG A 42 17.99 -1.37 -13.16
N VAL A 43 18.03 -0.13 -12.70
CA VAL A 43 17.89 0.20 -11.26
C VAL A 43 16.44 0.04 -10.80
N GLY A 44 16.19 0.24 -9.51
CA GLY A 44 14.83 0.26 -8.92
C GLY A 44 14.45 -1.01 -8.17
N GLY A 45 15.17 -2.12 -8.40
CA GLY A 45 14.98 -3.38 -7.68
C GLY A 45 13.59 -3.98 -7.90
N LEU A 46 12.76 -3.97 -6.85
CA LEU A 46 11.37 -4.44 -6.89
C LEU A 46 10.47 -3.55 -7.77
N TRP A 47 10.82 -2.26 -7.89
CA TRP A 47 9.98 -1.25 -8.49
C TRP A 47 10.34 -1.05 -9.97
N PRO A 48 9.49 -1.49 -10.91
CA PRO A 48 9.70 -1.18 -12.33
C PRO A 48 9.61 0.33 -12.56
N SER A 49 10.20 0.88 -13.62
CA SER A 49 10.08 2.31 -13.98
C SER A 49 9.12 2.57 -15.15
N ARG A 50 8.59 1.50 -15.75
CA ARG A 50 7.68 1.54 -16.90
C ARG A 50 6.41 0.76 -16.61
N LYS A 51 5.31 1.21 -17.21
CA LYS A 51 3.98 0.60 -17.08
C LYS A 51 3.88 -0.79 -17.71
N ASP A 52 4.73 -1.05 -18.71
CA ASP A 52 4.76 -2.28 -19.50
C ASP A 52 5.82 -3.29 -19.02
N ASP A 53 6.60 -2.97 -17.98
CA ASP A 53 7.61 -3.87 -17.42
C ASP A 53 6.98 -4.97 -16.56
N ASN A 54 6.51 -6.02 -17.23
CA ASN A 54 5.90 -7.18 -16.57
C ASN A 54 6.90 -8.22 -16.07
N ALA A 55 8.21 -8.01 -16.24
CA ALA A 55 9.26 -9.00 -15.96
C ALA A 55 9.64 -9.09 -14.46
N GLY A 56 9.28 -8.09 -13.65
CA GLY A 56 9.57 -8.05 -12.22
C GLY A 56 8.63 -8.87 -11.33
N SER A 57 8.81 -8.82 -10.01
CA SER A 57 7.92 -9.51 -9.04
C SER A 57 6.67 -8.72 -8.66
N VAL A 58 6.62 -7.43 -9.01
CA VAL A 58 5.50 -6.52 -8.73
C VAL A 58 4.86 -6.10 -10.05
N HIS A 59 3.53 -6.06 -10.07
CA HIS A 59 2.80 -5.52 -11.21
C HIS A 59 3.05 -4.00 -11.30
N PRO A 60 3.42 -3.46 -12.49
CA PRO A 60 3.71 -2.03 -12.65
C PRO A 60 2.63 -1.07 -12.15
N LEU A 61 1.35 -1.45 -12.25
CA LEU A 61 0.19 -0.64 -11.88
C LEU A 61 -0.23 -0.82 -10.42
N MET A 62 0.42 -1.70 -9.65
CA MET A 62 0.15 -1.89 -8.23
C MET A 62 0.34 -0.56 -7.49
N VAL A 63 -0.65 -0.16 -6.70
CA VAL A 63 -0.61 1.05 -5.87
C VAL A 63 0.18 0.75 -4.59
N ALA A 64 1.02 1.69 -4.14
CA ALA A 64 1.70 1.56 -2.86
C ALA A 64 0.72 1.68 -1.69
N ASN A 65 0.97 0.92 -0.62
CA ASN A 65 0.16 0.97 0.60
C ASN A 65 0.45 2.19 1.49
N GLN A 66 1.39 3.05 1.08
CA GLN A 66 1.80 4.25 1.77
C GLN A 66 1.84 5.43 0.81
N SER A 67 1.65 6.64 1.33
CA SER A 67 1.66 7.86 0.54
C SER A 67 3.06 8.18 0.04
N LYS A 68 3.12 9.04 -0.98
CA LYS A 68 4.39 9.60 -1.49
C LYS A 68 5.24 10.27 -0.39
N HIS A 69 4.60 10.76 0.67
CA HIS A 69 5.28 11.46 1.77
C HIS A 69 6.17 10.56 2.63
N THR A 70 5.90 9.25 2.66
CA THR A 70 6.69 8.27 3.42
C THR A 70 7.43 7.28 2.52
N VAL A 71 6.99 7.14 1.27
CA VAL A 71 7.72 6.45 0.18
C VAL A 71 8.64 7.45 -0.53
N GLN A 72 9.62 7.99 0.17
CA GLN A 72 10.64 8.91 -0.37
C GLN A 72 11.90 8.91 0.50
N PHE A 73 13.01 9.39 -0.05
CA PHE A 73 14.21 9.75 0.70
C PHE A 73 14.19 11.22 1.11
N SER A 74 14.96 11.56 2.14
CA SER A 74 14.89 12.88 2.78
C SER A 74 15.27 14.06 1.87
N ASP A 75 16.00 13.80 0.78
CA ASP A 75 16.64 14.82 -0.07
C ASP A 75 16.26 14.73 -1.55
N LEU A 76 15.13 14.11 -1.88
CA LEU A 76 14.51 14.21 -3.21
C LEU A 76 12.99 14.27 -3.08
N ALA A 77 12.42 15.42 -3.42
CA ALA A 77 10.97 15.59 -3.42
C ALA A 77 10.34 14.86 -4.61
N TRP A 78 9.09 14.42 -4.43
CA TRP A 78 8.29 13.95 -5.56
C TRP A 78 7.98 15.12 -6.53
N PRO A 79 7.84 14.84 -7.83
CA PRO A 79 7.23 15.79 -8.77
C PRO A 79 5.87 16.27 -8.28
N ASP A 80 5.50 17.51 -8.60
CA ASP A 80 4.28 18.13 -8.07
C ASP A 80 2.99 17.45 -8.59
N ASP A 81 3.07 16.78 -9.74
CA ASP A 81 2.00 16.00 -10.36
C ASP A 81 1.99 14.52 -9.94
N ALA A 82 2.88 14.09 -9.05
CA ALA A 82 2.89 12.72 -8.55
C ALA A 82 1.60 12.41 -7.76
N PRO A 83 0.96 11.25 -8.01
CA PRO A 83 -0.24 10.85 -7.28
C PRO A 83 0.05 10.68 -5.79
N GLU A 84 -0.99 10.83 -4.96
CA GLU A 84 -0.87 10.72 -3.51
C GLU A 84 -0.34 9.35 -3.09
N PHE A 85 -0.85 8.30 -3.73
CA PHE A 85 -0.37 6.93 -3.61
C PHE A 85 0.26 6.48 -4.92
N PRO A 86 1.60 6.47 -5.02
CA PRO A 86 2.28 6.14 -6.26
C PRO A 86 2.08 4.67 -6.65
N ARG A 87 1.74 4.45 -7.91
CA ARG A 87 1.89 3.13 -8.54
C ARG A 87 3.37 2.72 -8.62
N ALA A 88 3.63 1.42 -8.66
CA ALA A 88 4.98 0.85 -8.67
C ALA A 88 5.89 1.47 -9.75
N TRP A 89 5.36 1.74 -10.94
CA TRP A 89 6.11 2.38 -12.02
C TRP A 89 6.55 3.83 -11.71
N HIS A 90 5.76 4.58 -10.93
CA HIS A 90 6.15 5.92 -10.48
C HIS A 90 7.32 5.85 -9.48
N ILE A 91 7.32 4.84 -8.61
CA ILE A 91 8.40 4.60 -7.64
C ILE A 91 9.70 4.25 -8.37
N GLY A 92 9.65 3.40 -9.41
CA GLY A 92 10.84 3.13 -10.22
C GLY A 92 11.39 4.38 -10.91
N ARG A 93 10.51 5.27 -11.41
CA ARG A 93 10.95 6.58 -11.96
C ARG A 93 11.56 7.50 -10.91
N TYR A 94 11.00 7.53 -9.70
CA TYR A 94 11.61 8.25 -8.58
C TYR A 94 13.02 7.74 -8.29
N LEU A 95 13.23 6.42 -8.32
CA LEU A 95 14.53 5.79 -8.10
C LEU A 95 15.53 6.04 -9.24
N GLU A 96 15.07 6.07 -10.49
CA GLU A 96 15.91 6.50 -11.63
C GLU A 96 16.35 7.96 -11.46
N ALA A 97 15.45 8.86 -11.07
CA ALA A 97 15.80 10.25 -10.78
C ALA A 97 16.78 10.37 -9.60
N TYR A 98 16.61 9.55 -8.56
CA TYR A 98 17.52 9.50 -7.42
C TYR A 98 18.92 9.02 -7.81
N HIS A 99 19.00 7.96 -8.62
CA HIS A 99 20.26 7.48 -9.19
C HIS A 99 20.96 8.60 -9.99
N ASP A 100 20.22 9.24 -10.89
CA ASP A 100 20.77 10.25 -11.78
C ASP A 100 21.28 11.49 -11.05
N ARG A 101 20.64 11.83 -9.93
CA ARG A 101 21.03 12.98 -9.13
C ARG A 101 22.22 12.69 -8.22
N TYR A 102 22.29 11.51 -7.61
CA TYR A 102 23.21 11.26 -6.50
C TYR A 102 24.22 10.13 -6.72
N CYS A 103 23.97 9.20 -7.63
CA CYS A 103 24.73 7.95 -7.74
C CYS A 103 25.63 7.86 -8.98
N ARG A 104 25.66 8.89 -9.85
CA ARG A 104 26.44 8.86 -11.11
C ARG A 104 27.95 8.67 -10.93
N ASP A 105 28.48 9.01 -9.75
CA ASP A 105 29.90 8.81 -9.42
C ASP A 105 30.20 7.37 -8.96
N ALA A 106 29.19 6.52 -8.73
CA ALA A 106 29.37 5.10 -8.46
C ALA A 106 29.55 4.30 -9.76
N LYS A 107 30.35 3.24 -9.70
CA LYS A 107 30.50 2.27 -10.80
C LYS A 107 29.31 1.32 -10.79
N LEU A 108 28.28 1.61 -11.58
CA LEU A 108 27.09 0.78 -11.71
C LEU A 108 27.26 -0.30 -12.79
N HIS A 109 27.08 -1.56 -12.40
CA HIS A 109 27.10 -2.72 -13.29
C HIS A 109 25.75 -3.44 -13.27
N LEU A 110 24.92 -3.17 -14.27
CA LEU A 110 23.63 -3.84 -14.50
C LEU A 110 23.81 -5.20 -15.17
N GLY A 111 22.84 -6.10 -15.00
CA GLY A 111 22.87 -7.45 -15.57
C GLY A 111 23.98 -8.35 -15.00
N LYS A 112 24.55 -7.98 -13.84
CA LYS A 112 25.66 -8.66 -13.17
C LYS A 112 25.22 -9.08 -11.77
N ARG A 113 24.88 -10.35 -11.61
CA ARG A 113 24.48 -10.93 -10.31
C ARG A 113 25.71 -11.28 -9.48
N VAL A 114 25.76 -10.88 -8.22
CA VAL A 114 26.71 -11.45 -7.26
C VAL A 114 26.27 -12.87 -6.92
N VAL A 115 27.14 -13.85 -7.18
CA VAL A 115 26.84 -15.28 -7.00
C VAL A 115 27.62 -15.91 -5.86
N HIS A 116 28.74 -15.30 -5.45
CA HIS A 116 29.56 -15.77 -4.35
C HIS A 116 30.39 -14.62 -3.76
N SER A 117 30.62 -14.65 -2.47
CA SER A 117 31.63 -13.82 -1.81
C SER A 117 32.46 -14.64 -0.82
N GLU A 118 33.68 -14.18 -0.62
CA GLU A 118 34.65 -14.79 0.28
C GLU A 118 35.37 -13.68 1.04
N LEU A 119 35.47 -13.84 2.35
CA LEU A 119 36.26 -12.96 3.18
C LEU A 119 37.69 -13.48 3.26
N LEU A 120 38.63 -12.74 2.67
CA LEU A 120 40.05 -13.05 2.71
C LEU A 120 40.69 -12.32 3.89
N GLN A 121 41.16 -13.09 4.87
CA GLN A 121 41.93 -12.56 5.98
C GLN A 121 43.43 -12.46 5.61
N PRO A 122 44.17 -11.50 6.20
CA PRO A 122 45.61 -11.46 6.10
C PRO A 122 46.25 -12.69 6.75
N SER A 123 47.51 -12.97 6.40
CA SER A 123 48.25 -14.15 6.89
C SER A 123 48.46 -14.19 8.40
N ASP A 124 48.40 -13.04 9.07
CA ASP A 124 48.50 -12.91 10.54
C ASP A 124 47.14 -13.03 11.25
N GLN A 125 46.07 -13.34 10.51
CA GLN A 125 44.68 -13.42 10.99
C GLN A 125 44.16 -12.13 11.64
N SER A 126 44.82 -10.99 11.38
CA SER A 126 44.32 -9.70 11.84
C SER A 126 43.02 -9.32 11.11
N VAL A 127 42.12 -8.65 11.82
CA VAL A 127 40.90 -8.09 11.22
C VAL A 127 41.26 -6.91 10.30
N GLU A 128 42.37 -6.24 10.59
CA GLU A 128 42.85 -5.08 9.86
C GLU A 128 43.52 -5.50 8.55
N GLY A 129 42.95 -5.09 7.41
CA GLY A 129 43.44 -5.46 6.08
C GLY A 129 42.73 -6.66 5.44
N ALA A 130 41.72 -7.24 6.11
CA ALA A 130 40.82 -8.21 5.48
C ALA A 130 40.10 -7.58 4.28
N LYS A 131 39.84 -8.40 3.24
CA LYS A 131 39.18 -7.95 2.01
C LYS A 131 38.12 -8.93 1.55
N TRP A 132 37.10 -8.40 0.89
CA TRP A 132 36.10 -9.21 0.22
C TRP A 132 36.50 -9.51 -1.21
N LYS A 133 36.54 -10.79 -1.54
CA LYS A 133 36.53 -11.27 -2.91
C LYS A 133 35.06 -11.52 -3.31
N VAL A 134 34.58 -10.80 -4.32
CA VAL A 134 33.19 -10.87 -4.78
C VAL A 134 33.16 -11.40 -6.20
N ARG A 135 32.45 -12.50 -6.42
CA ARG A 135 32.24 -13.10 -7.73
C ARG A 135 30.91 -12.68 -8.31
N THR A 136 30.97 -12.15 -9.52
CA THR A 136 29.81 -11.75 -10.31
C THR A 136 29.60 -12.68 -11.48
N CYS A 137 28.36 -12.81 -11.96
CA CYS A 137 27.98 -13.55 -13.14
C CYS A 137 27.09 -12.67 -14.02
N SER A 138 27.44 -12.48 -15.31
CA SER A 138 26.51 -11.86 -16.27
C SER A 138 25.42 -12.81 -16.73
N GLN A 139 24.45 -12.25 -17.43
CA GLN A 139 23.36 -12.99 -18.10
C GLN A 139 23.87 -14.01 -19.13
N ASP A 140 25.04 -13.80 -19.73
CA ASP A 140 25.71 -14.75 -20.63
C ASP A 140 26.52 -15.84 -19.91
N GLY A 141 26.53 -15.85 -18.58
CA GLY A 141 27.25 -16.82 -17.76
C GLY A 141 28.72 -16.48 -17.47
N GLN A 142 29.25 -15.36 -17.97
CA GLN A 142 30.64 -14.98 -17.68
C GLN A 142 30.80 -14.60 -16.20
N GLN A 143 31.79 -15.21 -15.54
CA GLN A 143 32.11 -14.95 -14.13
C GLN A 143 33.39 -14.11 -13.97
N LEU A 144 33.36 -13.15 -13.05
CA LEU A 144 34.50 -12.27 -12.75
C LEU A 144 34.62 -12.04 -11.23
N ASP A 145 35.85 -12.12 -10.73
CA ASP A 145 36.21 -11.87 -9.33
C ASP A 145 36.71 -10.44 -9.15
N HIS A 146 36.26 -9.79 -8.08
CA HIS A 146 36.55 -8.41 -7.74
C HIS A 146 36.97 -8.29 -6.27
N MET A 147 37.82 -7.32 -5.94
CA MET A 147 38.37 -7.13 -4.59
C MET A 147 37.90 -5.82 -3.97
N PHE A 148 37.35 -5.90 -2.76
CA PHE A 148 36.79 -4.76 -2.02
C PHE A 148 37.24 -4.75 -0.56
N ASP A 149 37.26 -3.57 0.05
CA ASP A 149 37.51 -3.43 1.49
C ASP A 149 36.22 -3.67 2.28
N TYR A 150 35.06 -3.29 1.72
CA TYR A 150 33.75 -3.43 2.34
C TYR A 150 32.73 -4.10 1.43
N LEU A 151 31.82 -4.88 2.01
CA LEU A 151 30.67 -5.47 1.35
C LEU A 151 29.37 -4.97 1.99
N LEU A 152 28.49 -4.38 1.19
CA LEU A 152 27.20 -3.87 1.62
C LEU A 152 26.08 -4.67 0.94
N VAL A 153 25.27 -5.32 1.75
CA VAL A 153 24.10 -6.10 1.31
C VAL A 153 22.90 -5.17 1.20
N ALA A 154 22.45 -4.97 -0.04
CA ALA A 154 21.26 -4.20 -0.40
C ALA A 154 20.35 -5.00 -1.37
N SER A 155 20.42 -6.34 -1.29
CA SER A 155 19.76 -7.27 -2.22
C SER A 155 18.25 -7.42 -1.98
N GLY A 156 17.73 -6.80 -0.92
CA GLY A 156 16.32 -6.79 -0.57
C GLY A 156 15.85 -8.04 0.17
N PHE A 157 14.74 -7.90 0.91
CA PHE A 157 14.19 -8.95 1.77
C PHE A 157 13.31 -9.96 1.00
N PHE A 158 12.67 -9.56 -0.10
CA PHE A 158 11.76 -10.40 -0.87
C PHE A 158 12.51 -11.26 -1.90
N GLY A 159 13.18 -12.30 -1.40
CA GLY A 159 13.94 -13.26 -2.20
C GLY A 159 13.06 -14.26 -2.95
N LYS A 160 13.19 -15.55 -2.62
CA LYS A 160 12.50 -16.64 -3.31
C LYS A 160 11.05 -16.76 -2.82
N PRO A 161 10.04 -16.82 -3.71
CA PRO A 161 8.66 -17.10 -3.33
C PRO A 161 8.52 -18.40 -2.53
N VAL A 162 7.76 -18.38 -1.43
CA VAL A 162 7.49 -19.56 -0.61
C VAL A 162 6.30 -20.31 -1.19
N ILE A 163 6.53 -21.53 -1.70
CA ILE A 163 5.48 -22.42 -2.18
C ILE A 163 5.31 -23.56 -1.17
N PRO A 164 4.14 -23.69 -0.50
CA PRO A 164 3.93 -24.76 0.47
C PRO A 164 4.03 -26.14 -0.19
N PRO A 165 4.76 -27.11 0.40
CA PRO A 165 4.95 -28.45 -0.18
C PRO A 165 3.67 -29.17 -0.63
N PRO A 166 2.51 -29.11 0.08
CA PRO A 166 1.29 -29.80 -0.33
C PRO A 166 0.64 -29.31 -1.62
N VAL A 167 1.17 -28.24 -2.23
CA VAL A 167 0.56 -27.52 -3.37
C VAL A 167 1.47 -27.47 -4.58
N ALA A 168 2.74 -27.89 -4.45
CA ALA A 168 3.76 -27.68 -5.47
C ALA A 168 3.54 -28.47 -6.78
N ALA A 169 2.54 -29.36 -6.86
CA ALA A 169 2.41 -30.33 -7.96
C ALA A 169 0.98 -30.84 -8.24
N SER A 170 -0.05 -30.00 -8.30
CA SER A 170 -1.32 -30.42 -8.92
C SER A 170 -1.30 -30.04 -10.41
N GLY A 171 -1.31 -31.03 -11.31
CA GLY A 171 -1.25 -30.81 -12.77
C GLY A 171 -2.59 -30.41 -13.42
N ASP A 172 -3.67 -30.40 -12.61
CA ASP A 172 -5.05 -30.22 -13.09
C ASP A 172 -5.53 -28.77 -13.01
N ILE A 173 -4.98 -27.98 -12.06
CA ILE A 173 -5.33 -26.56 -11.88
C ILE A 173 -4.06 -25.70 -11.71
N PRO A 174 -4.03 -24.47 -12.25
CA PRO A 174 -2.90 -23.57 -12.09
C PRO A 174 -2.71 -23.15 -10.62
N VAL A 175 -1.46 -23.26 -10.16
CA VAL A 175 -0.99 -22.77 -8.86
C VAL A 175 0.11 -21.75 -9.12
N VAL A 176 -0.12 -20.49 -8.74
CA VAL A 176 0.84 -19.40 -8.93
C VAL A 176 1.13 -18.69 -7.62
N HIS A 177 2.32 -18.13 -7.46
CA HIS A 177 2.57 -17.17 -6.38
C HIS A 177 1.97 -15.81 -6.72
N SER A 178 1.59 -15.01 -5.72
CA SER A 178 1.00 -13.68 -5.93
C SER A 178 1.88 -12.76 -6.79
N SER A 179 3.20 -12.92 -6.72
CA SER A 179 4.17 -12.18 -7.56
C SER A 179 4.12 -12.52 -9.05
N GLN A 180 3.47 -13.62 -9.43
CA GLN A 180 3.33 -14.08 -10.81
C GLN A 180 1.98 -13.70 -11.43
N TYR A 181 0.98 -13.34 -10.61
CA TYR A 181 -0.32 -12.91 -11.13
C TYR A 181 -0.19 -11.59 -11.91
N ARG A 182 -0.88 -11.52 -13.05
CA ARG A 182 -0.95 -10.33 -13.90
C ARG A 182 -2.38 -10.05 -14.35
N THR A 183 -2.99 -11.01 -15.05
CA THR A 183 -4.33 -10.87 -15.61
C THR A 183 -5.16 -12.12 -15.34
N LEU A 184 -6.49 -12.00 -15.38
CA LEU A 184 -7.38 -13.14 -15.28
C LEU A 184 -7.17 -14.12 -16.43
N SER A 185 -7.02 -13.62 -17.66
CA SER A 185 -6.81 -14.47 -18.82
C SER A 185 -5.56 -15.33 -18.67
N ALA A 186 -4.43 -14.75 -18.26
CA ALA A 186 -3.19 -15.52 -18.05
C ALA A 186 -3.31 -16.54 -16.90
N LEU A 187 -4.05 -16.21 -15.83
CA LEU A 187 -4.28 -17.15 -14.73
C LEU A 187 -5.18 -18.32 -15.16
N LEU A 188 -6.24 -18.03 -15.90
CA LEU A 188 -7.30 -18.99 -16.22
C LEU A 188 -7.06 -19.76 -17.52
N GLU A 189 -6.19 -19.30 -18.42
CA GLU A 189 -5.84 -19.98 -19.68
C GLU A 189 -5.36 -21.42 -19.45
N GLN A 190 -4.69 -21.67 -18.32
CA GLN A 190 -4.18 -22.99 -17.94
C GLN A 190 -5.23 -23.89 -17.26
N THR A 191 -6.45 -23.40 -17.05
CA THR A 191 -7.53 -24.14 -16.38
C THR A 191 -8.10 -25.18 -17.32
N LYS A 192 -7.85 -26.46 -17.04
CA LYS A 192 -8.39 -27.58 -17.84
C LYS A 192 -9.77 -28.05 -17.40
N GLY A 193 -10.25 -27.59 -16.24
CA GLY A 193 -11.50 -28.04 -15.61
C GLY A 193 -12.67 -27.05 -15.73
N VAL A 194 -13.81 -27.45 -15.18
CA VAL A 194 -15.02 -26.62 -15.02
C VAL A 194 -15.00 -25.73 -13.76
N GLY A 195 -13.85 -25.69 -13.08
CA GLY A 195 -13.58 -24.87 -11.90
C GLY A 195 -14.11 -23.44 -12.03
N ARG A 196 -14.70 -22.92 -10.95
CA ARG A 196 -15.19 -21.53 -10.87
C ARG A 196 -14.69 -20.76 -9.65
N LYS A 197 -13.95 -21.38 -8.73
CA LYS A 197 -13.40 -20.69 -7.56
C LYS A 197 -11.91 -20.39 -7.72
N ILE A 198 -11.50 -19.13 -7.59
CA ILE A 198 -10.10 -18.75 -7.47
C ILE A 198 -9.75 -18.71 -5.97
N VAL A 199 -8.91 -19.62 -5.52
CA VAL A 199 -8.52 -19.70 -4.11
C VAL A 199 -7.29 -18.83 -3.87
N VAL A 200 -7.38 -17.89 -2.92
CA VAL A 200 -6.24 -17.08 -2.48
C VAL A 200 -5.79 -17.55 -1.09
N VAL A 201 -4.49 -17.71 -0.88
CA VAL A 201 -3.94 -18.28 0.36
C VAL A 201 -2.97 -17.30 1.00
N GLY A 202 -3.31 -16.75 2.17
CA GLY A 202 -2.40 -15.91 2.96
C GLY A 202 -3.10 -14.72 3.61
N GLY A 203 -3.09 -14.64 4.94
CA GLY A 203 -3.80 -13.62 5.71
C GLY A 203 -3.03 -12.32 5.98
N GLN A 204 -2.20 -11.84 5.06
CA GLN A 204 -1.41 -10.61 5.24
C GLN A 204 -1.55 -9.68 4.04
N MET A 205 -0.77 -8.60 3.98
CA MET A 205 -0.84 -7.55 2.94
C MET A 205 -1.11 -8.10 1.54
N SER A 206 -0.24 -8.97 1.03
CA SER A 206 -0.34 -9.49 -0.34
C SER A 206 -1.57 -10.35 -0.57
N GLY A 207 -2.07 -11.08 0.43
CA GLY A 207 -3.22 -11.97 0.24
C GLY A 207 -4.55 -11.22 0.22
N VAL A 208 -4.71 -10.23 1.11
CA VAL A 208 -5.84 -9.31 1.07
C VAL A 208 -5.84 -8.52 -0.24
N GLU A 209 -4.70 -7.95 -0.61
CA GLU A 209 -4.63 -7.08 -1.80
C GLU A 209 -4.75 -7.86 -3.11
N ILE A 210 -4.17 -9.06 -3.23
CA ILE A 210 -4.34 -9.87 -4.44
C ILE A 210 -5.77 -10.39 -4.58
N ALA A 211 -6.45 -10.72 -3.48
CA ALA A 211 -7.87 -11.08 -3.51
C ALA A 211 -8.74 -9.90 -3.98
N GLY A 212 -8.51 -8.69 -3.45
CA GLY A 212 -9.18 -7.47 -3.91
C GLY A 212 -8.88 -7.13 -5.37
N THR A 213 -7.63 -7.34 -5.82
CA THR A 213 -7.21 -7.13 -7.21
C THR A 213 -7.91 -8.10 -8.17
N ILE A 214 -7.92 -9.40 -7.86
CA ILE A 214 -8.62 -10.41 -8.67
C ILE A 214 -10.12 -10.12 -8.73
N ALA A 215 -10.72 -9.71 -7.60
CA ALA A 215 -12.13 -9.32 -7.54
C ALA A 215 -12.43 -8.11 -8.43
N THR A 216 -11.53 -7.11 -8.41
CA THR A 216 -11.61 -5.93 -9.29
C THR A 216 -11.51 -6.32 -10.76
N HIS A 217 -10.59 -7.22 -11.13
CA HIS A 217 -10.47 -7.69 -12.50
C HIS A 217 -11.72 -8.48 -12.94
N LEU A 218 -12.31 -9.31 -12.07
CA LEU A 218 -13.52 -10.08 -12.38
C LEU A 218 -14.72 -9.16 -12.56
N SER A 219 -14.90 -8.22 -11.63
CA SER A 219 -15.95 -7.19 -11.69
C SER A 219 -15.81 -6.35 -12.96
N SER A 220 -14.59 -5.91 -13.29
CA SER A 220 -14.32 -5.17 -14.53
C SER A 220 -14.68 -5.97 -15.77
N ALA A 221 -14.22 -7.22 -15.87
CA ALA A 221 -14.48 -8.07 -17.04
C ALA A 221 -15.98 -8.37 -17.22
N LEU A 222 -16.75 -8.45 -16.13
CA LEU A 222 -18.21 -8.68 -16.18
C LEU A 222 -18.99 -7.42 -16.59
N HIS A 223 -18.54 -6.25 -16.14
CA HIS A 223 -19.30 -5.00 -16.23
C HIS A 223 -18.78 -4.00 -17.27
N ALA A 224 -17.62 -4.26 -17.89
CA ALA A 224 -17.13 -3.50 -19.03
C ALA A 224 -18.07 -3.61 -20.24
N PRO A 225 -18.15 -2.55 -21.09
CA PRO A 225 -18.82 -2.64 -22.37
C PRO A 225 -18.04 -3.57 -23.33
N GLY A 226 -18.75 -4.18 -24.29
CA GLY A 226 -18.16 -5.14 -25.23
C GLY A 226 -18.17 -6.59 -24.75
N SER A 227 -17.59 -7.49 -25.55
CA SER A 227 -17.48 -8.92 -25.25
C SER A 227 -16.17 -9.23 -24.53
N SER A 228 -16.25 -9.93 -23.40
CA SER A 228 -15.07 -10.50 -22.74
C SER A 228 -14.58 -11.75 -23.47
N PRO A 229 -13.25 -11.99 -23.57
CA PRO A 229 -12.73 -13.25 -24.07
C PRO A 229 -12.96 -14.42 -23.10
N LEU A 230 -13.24 -14.13 -21.82
CA LEU A 230 -13.51 -15.14 -20.80
C LEU A 230 -15.01 -15.48 -20.76
N GLN A 231 -15.33 -16.77 -20.85
CA GLN A 231 -16.70 -17.28 -20.78
C GLN A 231 -17.11 -17.53 -19.32
N HIS A 232 -18.42 -17.47 -19.05
CA HIS A 232 -19.02 -17.79 -17.75
C HIS A 232 -18.45 -16.97 -16.56
N LEU A 233 -18.03 -15.72 -16.82
CA LEU A 233 -17.46 -14.84 -15.80
C LEU A 233 -18.38 -14.63 -14.59
N ASP A 234 -19.69 -14.64 -14.82
CA ASP A 234 -20.74 -14.52 -13.80
C ASP A 234 -20.76 -15.69 -12.80
N GLN A 235 -20.10 -16.80 -13.13
CA GLN A 235 -20.00 -17.98 -12.26
C GLN A 235 -18.74 -17.98 -11.39
N TYR A 236 -17.74 -17.14 -11.71
CA TYR A 236 -16.48 -17.12 -10.97
C TYR A 236 -16.61 -16.40 -9.63
N SER A 237 -15.97 -16.94 -8.60
CA SER A 237 -15.86 -16.31 -7.29
C SER A 237 -14.47 -16.52 -6.69
N ILE A 238 -14.17 -15.78 -5.63
CA ILE A 238 -12.91 -15.87 -4.91
C ILE A 238 -13.15 -16.49 -3.55
N HIS A 239 -12.25 -17.39 -3.15
CA HIS A 239 -12.23 -17.96 -1.81
C HIS A 239 -10.89 -17.65 -1.15
N HIS A 240 -10.90 -16.74 -0.17
CA HIS A 240 -9.69 -16.33 0.53
C HIS A 240 -9.51 -17.12 1.83
N ILE A 241 -8.36 -17.78 1.98
CA ILE A 241 -7.97 -18.52 3.16
C ILE A 241 -7.00 -17.67 3.98
N SER A 242 -7.41 -17.32 5.20
CA SER A 242 -6.59 -16.60 6.17
C SER A 242 -6.49 -17.37 7.47
N GLN A 243 -5.30 -17.47 8.07
CA GLN A 243 -5.14 -18.15 9.36
C GLN A 243 -5.58 -17.30 10.56
N ARG A 244 -5.52 -15.97 10.41
CA ARG A 244 -5.83 -15.01 11.46
C ARG A 244 -6.77 -13.93 10.94
N PRO A 245 -7.62 -13.35 11.79
CA PRO A 245 -8.36 -12.15 11.42
C PRO A 245 -7.41 -10.99 11.10
N VAL A 246 -7.82 -10.12 10.18
CA VAL A 246 -6.99 -9.01 9.69
C VAL A 246 -7.85 -7.75 9.65
N TRP A 247 -7.34 -6.66 10.20
CA TRP A 247 -7.92 -5.33 10.05
C TRP A 247 -7.58 -4.77 8.67
N VAL A 248 -8.58 -4.48 7.85
CA VAL A 248 -8.42 -3.99 6.48
C VAL A 248 -8.63 -2.48 6.45
N PHE A 249 -7.54 -1.75 6.30
CA PHE A 249 -7.55 -0.29 6.22
C PHE A 249 -7.66 0.19 4.77
N PRO A 250 -8.46 1.24 4.50
CA PRO A 250 -8.33 1.99 3.25
C PRO A 250 -7.03 2.79 3.19
N LEU A 251 -6.69 3.27 2.00
CA LEU A 251 -5.54 4.17 1.80
C LEU A 251 -5.71 5.51 2.54
N PHE A 252 -6.95 5.99 2.65
CA PHE A 252 -7.29 7.23 3.34
C PHE A 252 -8.07 6.95 4.63
N THR A 253 -7.59 7.48 5.75
CA THR A 253 -8.27 7.40 7.05
C THR A 253 -8.68 8.78 7.54
N SER A 254 -9.38 8.85 8.68
CA SER A 254 -9.77 10.12 9.28
C SER A 254 -9.07 10.39 10.61
N PRO A 255 -8.56 11.62 10.85
CA PRO A 255 -8.16 12.07 12.17
C PRO A 255 -9.35 12.44 13.08
N LYS A 256 -10.60 12.45 12.56
CA LYS A 256 -11.83 12.73 13.33
C LYS A 256 -12.87 11.62 13.10
N PRO A 257 -12.60 10.36 13.49
CA PRO A 257 -13.45 9.21 13.13
C PRO A 257 -14.87 9.25 13.72
N ALA A 258 -15.11 10.05 14.76
CA ALA A 258 -16.44 10.25 15.35
C ALA A 258 -17.34 11.21 14.55
N SER A 259 -16.79 11.97 13.60
CA SER A 259 -17.58 12.93 12.80
C SER A 259 -18.38 12.20 11.70
N PRO A 260 -19.67 12.52 11.50
CA PRO A 260 -20.45 12.10 10.33
C PRO A 260 -20.00 12.76 9.01
N ALA A 261 -19.26 13.87 9.09
CA ALA A 261 -18.50 14.46 7.99
C ALA A 261 -17.00 14.50 8.36
N PRO A 262 -16.30 13.36 8.32
CA PRO A 262 -14.89 13.30 8.68
C PRO A 262 -14.02 13.92 7.57
N PRO A 263 -12.98 14.70 7.92
CA PRO A 263 -11.89 14.97 6.99
C PRO A 263 -11.10 13.69 6.73
N PHE A 264 -10.40 13.62 5.60
CA PHE A 264 -9.64 12.45 5.18
C PHE A 264 -8.19 12.80 4.92
N LEU A 265 -7.29 11.91 5.32
CA LEU A 265 -5.84 12.02 5.11
C LEU A 265 -5.28 10.65 4.73
N PRO A 266 -4.15 10.60 3.99
CA PRO A 266 -3.41 9.36 3.82
C PRO A 266 -3.14 8.68 5.17
N MET A 267 -3.36 7.37 5.24
CA MET A 267 -3.33 6.59 6.49
C MET A 267 -2.02 6.74 7.27
N ASP A 268 -0.90 6.82 6.57
CA ASP A 268 0.43 6.97 7.14
C ASP A 268 0.66 8.35 7.77
N LEU A 269 0.05 9.43 7.27
CA LEU A 269 0.12 10.74 7.93
C LEU A 269 -0.58 10.74 9.30
N CYS A 270 -1.71 10.05 9.41
CA CYS A 270 -2.39 9.83 10.69
C CYS A 270 -1.58 8.91 11.61
N SER A 271 -1.02 7.83 11.06
CA SER A 271 -0.28 6.82 11.82
C SER A 271 1.07 7.31 12.34
N TYR A 272 1.73 8.22 11.61
CA TYR A 272 3.03 8.80 11.97
C TYR A 272 2.92 10.23 12.53
N ASN A 273 1.73 10.60 13.02
CA ASN A 273 1.55 11.82 13.79
C ASN A 273 2.11 11.65 15.20
N LEU A 274 3.26 12.28 15.48
CA LEU A 274 3.92 12.21 16.79
C LEU A 274 3.12 12.84 17.93
N ALA A 275 2.14 13.71 17.64
CA ALA A 275 1.23 14.25 18.65
C ALA A 275 0.41 13.13 19.34
N ASN A 276 0.31 11.95 18.71
CA ASN A 276 -0.34 10.77 19.29
C ASN A 276 0.61 9.90 20.12
N ARG A 277 1.85 10.33 20.36
CA ARG A 277 2.87 9.61 21.10
C ARG A 277 3.47 10.53 22.18
N PRO A 278 4.03 9.97 23.28
CA PRO A 278 4.82 10.77 24.23
C PRO A 278 6.10 11.31 23.56
N ASP A 279 6.61 12.44 24.04
CA ASP A 279 7.80 13.10 23.46
C ASP A 279 9.06 12.22 23.46
N ASN A 280 9.27 11.45 24.53
CA ASN A 280 10.33 10.45 24.61
C ASN A 280 9.79 9.09 24.19
N LEU A 281 10.03 8.72 22.94
CA LEU A 281 9.56 7.44 22.41
C LEU A 281 10.29 6.29 23.11
N THR A 282 9.52 5.30 23.57
CA THR A 282 10.00 4.02 24.09
C THR A 282 9.88 2.94 23.02
N ASN A 283 10.72 1.90 23.13
CA ASN A 283 10.74 0.79 22.19
C ASN A 283 9.44 -0.05 22.30
N MET A 284 8.67 -0.13 21.21
CA MET A 284 7.51 -1.02 21.11
C MET A 284 7.65 -2.09 20.00
N GLN A 285 8.89 -2.38 19.60
CA GLN A 285 9.19 -3.34 18.53
C GLN A 285 9.01 -4.79 18.96
N GLY A 286 8.79 -5.65 17.96
CA GLY A 286 8.80 -7.10 18.15
C GLY A 286 7.60 -7.57 18.93
N HIS A 287 7.77 -7.76 20.24
CA HIS A 287 6.80 -8.33 21.15
C HIS A 287 5.58 -7.43 21.37
N VAL A 288 4.39 -8.04 21.47
CA VAL A 288 3.14 -7.33 21.79
C VAL A 288 2.48 -7.98 22.99
N SER A 289 2.48 -7.31 24.15
CA SER A 289 1.75 -7.80 25.33
C SER A 289 0.23 -7.89 25.06
N ILE A 290 -0.52 -8.60 25.91
CA ILE A 290 -1.98 -8.71 25.78
C ILE A 290 -2.64 -7.33 25.90
N GLU A 291 -2.19 -6.53 26.87
CA GLU A 291 -2.68 -5.16 27.06
C GLU A 291 -2.39 -4.28 25.84
N ALA A 292 -1.16 -4.34 25.30
CA ALA A 292 -0.81 -3.60 24.09
C ALA A 292 -1.61 -4.06 22.87
N ALA A 293 -1.91 -5.36 22.76
CA ALA A 293 -2.77 -5.90 21.72
C ALA A 293 -4.18 -5.33 21.82
N LYS A 294 -4.82 -5.39 22.99
CA LYS A 294 -6.16 -4.84 23.23
C LYS A 294 -6.24 -3.35 22.90
N THR A 295 -5.26 -2.58 23.35
CA THR A 295 -5.18 -1.15 23.06
C THR A 295 -5.09 -0.89 21.55
N ARG A 296 -4.23 -1.63 20.83
CA ARG A 296 -4.12 -1.49 19.36
C ARG A 296 -5.40 -1.92 18.63
N HIS A 297 -6.03 -3.01 19.05
CA HIS A 297 -7.32 -3.44 18.50
C HIS A 297 -8.40 -2.36 18.68
N SER A 298 -8.50 -1.77 19.87
CA SER A 298 -9.45 -0.68 20.14
C SER A 298 -9.17 0.58 19.29
N ILE A 299 -7.89 0.92 19.08
CA ILE A 299 -7.50 2.02 18.18
C ILE A 299 -7.94 1.69 16.74
N PHE A 300 -7.68 0.48 16.25
CA PHE A 300 -8.04 0.07 14.90
C PHE A 300 -9.56 0.05 14.69
N GLU A 301 -10.32 -0.48 15.64
CA GLU A 301 -11.78 -0.45 15.62
C GLU A 301 -12.32 0.99 15.58
N THR A 302 -11.73 1.90 16.37
CA THR A 302 -12.11 3.33 16.38
C THR A 302 -11.81 3.99 15.04
N MET A 303 -10.63 3.73 14.45
CA MET A 303 -10.24 4.29 13.16
C MET A 303 -11.11 3.78 12.01
N LEU A 304 -11.60 2.54 12.09
CA LEU A 304 -12.43 1.93 11.06
C LEU A 304 -13.93 2.12 11.33
N GLY A 305 -14.32 2.41 12.56
CA GLY A 305 -15.70 2.58 13.00
C GLY A 305 -16.49 1.26 13.09
N THR A 306 -15.84 0.10 13.06
CA THR A 306 -16.49 -1.21 13.02
C THR A 306 -15.48 -2.30 13.40
N ASP A 307 -15.99 -3.43 13.90
CA ASP A 307 -15.23 -4.69 14.07
C ASP A 307 -15.14 -5.49 12.75
N GLN A 308 -15.63 -4.91 11.64
CA GLN A 308 -15.76 -5.46 10.29
C GLN A 308 -16.90 -6.46 10.09
N SER A 309 -17.74 -6.72 11.11
CA SER A 309 -18.92 -7.59 10.97
C SER A 309 -19.97 -7.02 10.00
N ASP A 310 -20.02 -5.69 9.85
CA ASP A 310 -20.86 -4.98 8.87
C ASP A 310 -20.51 -5.31 7.39
N PHE A 311 -19.35 -5.93 7.14
CA PHE A 311 -18.99 -6.46 5.83
C PHE A 311 -19.31 -7.95 5.73
N SER A 312 -18.91 -8.73 6.73
CA SER A 312 -19.26 -10.14 6.88
C SER A 312 -18.85 -10.62 8.26
N SER A 313 -19.62 -11.55 8.84
CA SER A 313 -19.26 -12.24 10.08
C SER A 313 -17.91 -12.97 9.98
N SER A 314 -17.47 -13.36 8.78
CA SER A 314 -16.17 -13.99 8.56
C SER A 314 -14.99 -13.04 8.82
N LEU A 315 -15.18 -11.73 8.64
CA LEU A 315 -14.18 -10.67 8.87
C LEU A 315 -14.19 -10.11 10.29
N ALA A 316 -15.25 -10.38 11.05
CA ALA A 316 -15.46 -9.82 12.38
C ALA A 316 -14.28 -10.09 13.33
N ILE A 317 -13.75 -9.05 13.96
CA ILE A 317 -12.74 -9.19 15.01
C ILE A 317 -13.46 -9.37 16.34
N THR A 318 -13.42 -10.58 16.88
CA THR A 318 -14.17 -10.93 18.09
C THR A 318 -13.38 -10.62 19.36
N ASN A 319 -14.05 -10.61 20.52
CA ASN A 319 -13.39 -10.44 21.81
C ASN A 319 -12.26 -11.47 22.07
N THR A 320 -12.36 -12.68 21.53
CA THR A 320 -11.31 -13.69 21.64
C THR A 320 -10.09 -13.42 20.75
N ASP A 321 -10.26 -12.60 19.71
CA ASP A 321 -9.17 -12.22 18.80
C ASP A 321 -8.32 -11.08 19.37
N THR A 322 -8.90 -10.21 20.23
CA THR A 322 -8.22 -9.00 20.73
C THR A 322 -7.07 -9.24 21.71
N ASP A 323 -6.97 -10.47 22.26
CA ASP A 323 -5.82 -10.89 23.06
C ASP A 323 -4.57 -11.14 22.18
N GLN A 324 -4.72 -11.33 20.87
CA GLN A 324 -3.63 -11.64 19.94
C GLN A 324 -3.03 -10.37 19.32
N PRO A 325 -1.75 -10.37 18.92
CA PRO A 325 -1.17 -9.25 18.18
C PRO A 325 -2.00 -8.95 16.91
N PRO A 326 -2.47 -7.71 16.69
CA PRO A 326 -3.31 -7.39 15.54
C PRO A 326 -2.53 -7.50 14.24
N TYR A 327 -3.17 -8.06 13.23
CA TYR A 327 -2.68 -8.03 11.86
C TYR A 327 -3.46 -6.96 11.12
N LEU A 328 -2.76 -6.18 10.31
CA LEU A 328 -3.39 -5.23 9.41
C LEU A 328 -3.08 -5.59 7.95
N ALA A 329 -3.96 -5.14 7.07
CA ALA A 329 -3.81 -5.10 5.62
C ALA A 329 -4.32 -3.76 5.11
N VAL A 330 -3.88 -3.35 3.93
CA VAL A 330 -4.38 -2.13 3.28
C VAL A 330 -5.03 -2.54 1.97
N SER A 331 -6.29 -2.16 1.78
CA SER A 331 -7.03 -2.37 0.54
C SER A 331 -8.29 -1.49 0.49
N ASP A 332 -8.54 -0.88 -0.67
CA ASP A 332 -9.72 -0.04 -0.88
C ASP A 332 -10.98 -0.84 -1.24
N THR A 333 -10.85 -2.05 -1.78
CA THR A 333 -11.98 -2.79 -2.37
C THR A 333 -12.27 -4.14 -1.70
N TYR A 334 -11.29 -4.74 -1.02
CA TYR A 334 -11.41 -6.11 -0.50
C TYR A 334 -12.64 -6.32 0.40
N ALA A 335 -12.85 -5.45 1.39
CA ALA A 335 -13.92 -5.63 2.38
C ALA A 335 -15.32 -5.53 1.73
N ASP A 336 -15.52 -4.60 0.79
CA ASP A 336 -16.79 -4.46 0.07
C ASP A 336 -17.03 -5.61 -0.93
N PHE A 337 -15.99 -6.20 -1.51
CA PHE A 337 -16.13 -7.43 -2.31
C PHE A 337 -16.43 -8.67 -1.44
N VAL A 338 -16.02 -8.67 -0.17
CA VAL A 338 -16.50 -9.68 0.79
C VAL A 338 -17.98 -9.45 1.10
N ARG A 339 -18.38 -8.20 1.35
CA ARG A 339 -19.79 -7.82 1.58
C ARG A 339 -20.70 -8.21 0.42
N SER A 340 -20.25 -8.03 -0.82
CA SER A 340 -21.03 -8.39 -2.01
C SER A 340 -21.09 -9.89 -2.30
N GLY A 341 -20.30 -10.70 -1.58
CA GLY A 341 -20.22 -12.15 -1.78
C GLY A 341 -19.31 -12.60 -2.92
N LEU A 342 -18.63 -11.68 -3.63
CA LEU A 342 -17.65 -12.05 -4.66
C LEU A 342 -16.39 -12.69 -4.04
N ILE A 343 -16.04 -12.28 -2.83
CA ILE A 343 -15.00 -12.91 -2.01
C ILE A 343 -15.67 -13.60 -0.81
N SER A 344 -15.45 -14.89 -0.68
CA SER A 344 -15.73 -15.65 0.55
C SER A 344 -14.45 -15.85 1.36
N VAL A 345 -14.54 -15.96 2.68
CA VAL A 345 -13.37 -16.05 3.57
C VAL A 345 -13.49 -17.24 4.51
N SER A 346 -12.42 -18.04 4.59
CA SER A 346 -12.30 -19.11 5.59
C SER A 346 -11.12 -18.87 6.51
N ARG A 347 -11.33 -19.16 7.81
CA ARG A 347 -10.28 -19.12 8.82
C ARG A 347 -9.59 -20.47 8.90
N GLY A 348 -8.33 -20.55 8.47
CA GLY A 348 -7.57 -21.79 8.55
C GLY A 348 -6.29 -21.79 7.74
N LYS A 349 -5.62 -22.93 7.76
CA LYS A 349 -4.39 -23.21 7.01
C LYS A 349 -4.73 -24.12 5.84
N LEU A 350 -4.15 -23.81 4.68
CA LEU A 350 -4.13 -24.73 3.54
C LEU A 350 -3.39 -26.01 3.92
N ASP A 351 -4.09 -27.14 3.86
CA ASP A 351 -3.56 -28.45 4.21
C ASP A 351 -3.09 -29.21 2.96
N SER A 352 -3.96 -29.32 1.95
CA SER A 352 -3.68 -30.06 0.71
C SER A 352 -4.51 -29.54 -0.47
N LEU A 353 -4.03 -29.82 -1.67
CA LEU A 353 -4.74 -29.65 -2.94
C LEU A 353 -4.78 -31.00 -3.66
N THR A 354 -5.97 -31.53 -3.92
CA THR A 354 -6.17 -32.79 -4.66
C THR A 354 -7.17 -32.57 -5.78
N GLY A 355 -6.75 -32.75 -7.04
CA GLY A 355 -7.55 -32.37 -8.20
C GLY A 355 -7.91 -30.89 -8.17
N ASP A 356 -9.20 -30.59 -8.15
CA ASP A 356 -9.80 -29.25 -8.05
C ASP A 356 -10.35 -28.93 -6.64
N THR A 357 -9.92 -29.69 -5.63
CA THR A 357 -10.41 -29.56 -4.26
C THR A 357 -9.30 -29.16 -3.30
N VAL A 358 -9.51 -28.04 -2.61
CA VAL A 358 -8.62 -27.52 -1.56
C VAL A 358 -9.13 -27.93 -0.19
N THR A 359 -8.26 -28.50 0.65
CA THR A 359 -8.56 -28.81 2.05
C THR A 359 -7.98 -27.73 2.96
N VAL A 360 -8.81 -27.23 3.87
CA VAL A 360 -8.46 -26.19 4.84
C VAL A 360 -8.71 -26.71 6.26
N THR A 361 -7.68 -26.64 7.09
CA THR A 361 -7.75 -27.05 8.50
C THR A 361 -7.77 -25.79 9.38
N THR A 362 -8.78 -25.66 10.23
CA THR A 362 -8.89 -24.55 11.19
C THR A 362 -7.87 -24.71 12.31
N THR A 363 -7.66 -23.66 13.11
CA THR A 363 -6.80 -23.73 14.31
C THR A 363 -7.31 -24.72 15.36
N ARG A 364 -8.59 -25.11 15.30
CA ARG A 364 -9.21 -26.13 16.17
C ARG A 364 -9.10 -27.55 15.62
N GLY A 365 -8.46 -27.72 14.45
CA GLY A 365 -8.32 -29.03 13.78
C GLY A 365 -9.55 -29.45 12.98
N GLU A 366 -10.54 -28.57 12.82
CA GLU A 366 -11.70 -28.85 11.96
C GLU A 366 -11.27 -28.78 10.50
N VAL A 367 -11.67 -29.77 9.71
CA VAL A 367 -11.32 -29.86 8.30
C VAL A 367 -12.51 -29.44 7.45
N SER A 368 -12.28 -28.52 6.53
CA SER A 368 -13.24 -28.07 5.53
C SER A 368 -12.68 -28.24 4.13
N LYS A 369 -13.55 -28.40 3.14
CA LYS A 369 -13.17 -28.57 1.74
C LYS A 369 -13.76 -27.45 0.89
N ILE A 370 -12.99 -27.03 -0.11
CA ILE A 370 -13.38 -26.06 -1.12
C ILE A 370 -13.25 -26.79 -2.47
N ASP A 371 -14.37 -27.27 -3.00
CA ASP A 371 -14.41 -27.95 -4.30
C ASP A 371 -14.60 -26.94 -5.45
N ASN A 372 -14.44 -27.42 -6.69
CA ASN A 372 -14.61 -26.64 -7.93
C ASN A 372 -13.61 -25.48 -8.07
N VAL A 373 -12.37 -25.69 -7.66
CA VAL A 373 -11.29 -24.70 -7.74
C VAL A 373 -10.78 -24.60 -9.17
N ALA A 374 -10.75 -23.38 -9.70
CA ALA A 374 -10.20 -23.05 -11.02
C ALA A 374 -8.70 -22.75 -10.96
N ALA A 375 -8.25 -22.10 -9.89
CA ALA A 375 -6.86 -21.69 -9.71
C ALA A 375 -6.54 -21.45 -8.24
N VAL A 376 -5.27 -21.56 -7.87
CA VAL A 376 -4.75 -21.19 -6.55
C VAL A 376 -3.71 -20.09 -6.68
N VAL A 377 -3.88 -19.00 -5.93
CA VAL A 377 -2.92 -17.90 -5.81
C VAL A 377 -2.34 -17.88 -4.40
N LEU A 378 -1.06 -18.21 -4.30
CA LEU A 378 -0.32 -18.30 -3.06
C LEU A 378 0.26 -16.93 -2.70
N ALA A 379 -0.26 -16.29 -1.65
CA ALA A 379 0.29 -15.09 -1.03
C ALA A 379 1.05 -15.45 0.27
N THR A 380 1.93 -16.44 0.16
CA THR A 380 2.59 -17.14 1.27
C THR A 380 3.96 -16.56 1.63
N GLY A 381 4.33 -15.43 1.03
CA GLY A 381 5.53 -14.67 1.38
C GLY A 381 6.78 -15.13 0.64
N PHE A 382 7.93 -14.65 1.11
CA PHE A 382 9.23 -14.86 0.46
C PHE A 382 10.27 -15.27 1.50
N GLU A 383 11.17 -16.15 1.08
CA GLU A 383 12.37 -16.54 1.82
C GLU A 383 13.49 -15.52 1.57
N ALA A 384 13.89 -14.77 2.60
CA ALA A 384 14.93 -13.75 2.46
C ALA A 384 16.34 -14.35 2.37
N ALA A 385 16.56 -15.59 2.84
CA ALA A 385 17.89 -16.22 2.85
C ALA A 385 18.47 -16.37 1.43
N SER A 386 17.63 -16.58 0.41
CA SER A 386 18.08 -16.63 -0.98
C SER A 386 18.68 -15.31 -1.47
N SER A 387 18.30 -14.18 -0.87
CA SER A 387 18.85 -12.86 -1.22
C SER A 387 20.27 -12.64 -0.68
N ILE A 388 20.75 -13.52 0.20
CA ILE A 388 22.08 -13.47 0.81
C ILE A 388 22.87 -14.77 0.62
N SER A 389 22.40 -15.67 -0.26
CA SER A 389 23.01 -16.98 -0.48
C SER A 389 24.43 -16.92 -1.06
N PHE A 390 24.86 -15.76 -1.53
CA PHE A 390 26.24 -15.53 -1.99
C PHE A 390 27.23 -15.42 -0.81
N LEU A 391 26.76 -15.13 0.41
CA LEU A 391 27.61 -15.09 1.59
C LEU A 391 28.08 -16.51 1.96
N PRO A 392 29.33 -16.69 2.41
CA PRO A 392 29.85 -18.01 2.77
C PRO A 392 29.17 -18.54 4.05
N SER A 393 29.11 -19.86 4.21
CA SER A 393 28.43 -20.51 5.35
C SER A 393 28.92 -20.03 6.72
N SER A 394 30.22 -19.79 6.88
CA SER A 394 30.80 -19.24 8.11
C SER A 394 30.26 -17.85 8.48
N VAL A 395 29.98 -17.01 7.48
CA VAL A 395 29.35 -15.69 7.68
C VAL A 395 27.87 -15.87 7.99
N GLN A 396 27.17 -16.78 7.30
CA GLN A 396 25.76 -17.07 7.58
C GLN A 396 25.55 -17.61 9.00
N GLU A 397 26.47 -18.42 9.51
CA GLU A 397 26.47 -18.91 10.89
C GLU A 397 26.58 -17.76 11.90
N ILE A 398 27.53 -16.82 11.68
CA ILE A 398 27.68 -15.62 12.53
C ILE A 398 26.40 -14.77 12.50
N LEU A 399 25.80 -14.58 11.33
CA LEU A 399 24.54 -13.85 11.16
C LEU A 399 23.31 -14.61 11.70
N SER A 400 23.50 -15.82 12.21
CA SER A 400 22.44 -16.72 12.69
C SER A 400 21.35 -16.93 11.64
N VAL A 401 21.71 -17.17 10.37
CA VAL A 401 20.75 -17.30 9.27
C VAL A 401 19.80 -18.48 9.50
N VAL A 402 18.49 -18.24 9.44
CA VAL A 402 17.46 -19.29 9.50
C VAL A 402 16.55 -19.15 8.26
N PRO A 403 16.74 -19.97 7.21
CA PRO A 403 15.97 -19.85 5.97
C PRO A 403 14.45 -20.02 6.16
N SER A 404 14.02 -20.87 7.09
CA SER A 404 12.60 -21.11 7.38
C SER A 404 11.93 -19.96 8.13
N ASP A 405 12.70 -19.02 8.70
CA ASP A 405 12.18 -17.85 9.40
C ASP A 405 11.98 -16.69 8.43
N LEU A 406 10.72 -16.45 8.08
CA LEU A 406 10.30 -15.41 7.12
C LEU A 406 10.21 -14.01 7.72
N ASN A 407 10.43 -13.86 9.03
CA ASN A 407 10.32 -12.60 9.76
C ASN A 407 11.69 -12.05 10.18
N THR A 408 12.54 -12.93 10.71
CA THR A 408 13.80 -12.60 11.36
C THR A 408 14.94 -13.47 10.83
N THR A 409 15.14 -13.45 9.51
CA THR A 409 16.09 -14.33 8.80
C THR A 409 17.54 -14.16 9.27
N VAL A 410 17.97 -12.95 9.60
CA VAL A 410 19.32 -12.62 10.12
C VAL A 410 19.21 -11.89 11.45
N ALA A 411 20.23 -12.01 12.30
CA ALA A 411 20.39 -11.19 13.50
C ALA A 411 21.52 -10.18 13.26
N LEU A 412 21.20 -8.89 13.42
CA LEU A 412 22.09 -7.78 13.12
C LEU A 412 22.03 -6.74 14.24
N ALA A 413 23.18 -6.17 14.54
CA ALA A 413 23.35 -5.07 15.47
C ALA A 413 22.77 -3.76 14.89
N PHE A 414 22.49 -2.86 15.82
CA PHE A 414 21.98 -1.51 15.64
C PHE A 414 20.89 -1.44 14.58
N HIS A 415 19.76 -2.07 14.91
CA HIS A 415 18.54 -2.10 14.14
C HIS A 415 18.73 -2.52 12.68
N GLY A 416 19.52 -3.56 12.42
CA GLY A 416 19.63 -4.18 11.10
C GLY A 416 20.76 -3.67 10.21
N THR A 417 21.84 -3.13 10.79
CA THR A 417 22.91 -2.46 10.00
C THR A 417 24.18 -3.28 9.81
N HIS A 418 24.63 -4.03 10.80
CA HIS A 418 25.92 -4.73 10.74
C HIS A 418 25.98 -5.87 11.76
N HIS A 419 27.06 -6.64 11.77
CA HIS A 419 27.37 -7.57 12.85
C HIS A 419 28.78 -7.26 13.40
N PRO A 420 28.96 -7.07 14.73
CA PRO A 420 30.25 -6.65 15.29
C PRO A 420 31.42 -7.58 14.97
N ALA A 421 31.16 -8.90 14.86
CA ALA A 421 32.18 -9.89 14.48
C ALA A 421 32.64 -9.81 13.01
N ILE A 422 31.95 -9.04 12.16
CA ILE A 422 32.27 -8.89 10.73
C ILE A 422 32.22 -7.40 10.37
N PRO A 423 33.19 -6.59 10.85
CA PRO A 423 33.10 -5.12 10.83
C PRO A 423 33.05 -4.49 9.43
N PHE A 424 33.44 -5.26 8.41
CA PHE A 424 33.45 -4.86 6.99
C PHE A 424 32.25 -5.40 6.19
N LEU A 425 31.21 -5.91 6.86
CA LEU A 425 29.94 -6.32 6.27
C LEU A 425 28.80 -5.44 6.80
N GLY A 426 28.07 -4.80 5.90
CA GLY A 426 26.96 -3.92 6.22
C GLY A 426 25.68 -4.35 5.53
N PHE A 427 24.55 -3.95 6.10
CA PHE A 427 23.21 -4.24 5.60
C PHE A 427 22.40 -2.94 5.56
N VAL A 428 21.65 -2.76 4.48
CA VAL A 428 20.70 -1.65 4.33
C VAL A 428 19.40 -2.21 3.75
N GLY A 429 18.27 -1.92 4.39
CA GLY A 429 16.95 -2.31 3.89
C GLY A 429 16.66 -3.81 3.94
N PHE A 430 17.46 -4.60 4.65
CA PHE A 430 17.26 -6.05 4.79
C PHE A 430 16.31 -6.37 5.96
N TYR A 431 15.08 -5.87 5.88
CA TYR A 431 14.06 -6.08 6.90
C TYR A 431 12.66 -6.08 6.29
N ARG A 432 11.66 -6.48 7.09
CA ARG A 432 10.27 -6.67 6.67
C ARG A 432 9.36 -5.52 7.14
N SER A 433 9.53 -4.33 6.56
CA SER A 433 8.66 -3.15 6.77
C SER A 433 8.83 -2.14 5.62
N PRO A 434 7.92 -1.17 5.43
CA PRO A 434 7.99 -0.22 4.32
C PRO A 434 8.74 1.09 4.67
N TYR A 435 9.71 1.07 5.58
CA TYR A 435 10.25 2.28 6.21
C TYR A 435 11.44 2.93 5.47
N TRP A 436 11.18 3.69 4.40
CA TRP A 436 12.25 4.34 3.62
C TRP A 436 13.17 5.25 4.45
N GLY A 437 12.61 5.98 5.42
CA GLY A 437 13.41 6.77 6.36
C GLY A 437 14.39 5.93 7.18
N VAL A 438 13.97 4.77 7.68
CA VAL A 438 14.84 3.84 8.42
C VAL A 438 15.91 3.27 7.50
N MET A 439 15.55 2.94 6.26
CA MET A 439 16.50 2.46 5.26
C MET A 439 17.59 3.50 4.97
N GLU A 440 17.21 4.77 4.82
CA GLU A 440 18.16 5.86 4.67
C GLU A 440 19.04 6.04 5.92
N MET A 441 18.45 5.93 7.11
CA MET A 441 19.21 6.01 8.36
C MET A 441 20.19 4.85 8.54
N GLN A 442 19.83 3.63 8.13
CA GLN A 442 20.75 2.49 8.09
C GLN A 442 21.94 2.78 7.17
N ALA A 443 21.70 3.31 5.96
CA ALA A 443 22.75 3.68 5.03
C ALA A 443 23.71 4.73 5.62
N ARG A 444 23.18 5.78 6.25
CA ARG A 444 23.97 6.81 6.93
C ARG A 444 24.78 6.23 8.09
N PHE A 445 24.17 5.35 8.88
CA PHE A 445 24.82 4.72 10.01
C PHE A 445 26.00 3.84 9.58
N VAL A 446 25.79 2.92 8.63
CA VAL A 446 26.86 2.07 8.09
C VAL A 446 27.98 2.91 7.48
N THR A 447 27.63 3.97 6.74
CA THR A 447 28.60 4.90 6.16
C THR A 447 29.47 5.57 7.23
N ALA A 448 28.86 6.09 8.30
CA ALA A 448 29.57 6.74 9.38
C ALA A 448 30.42 5.76 10.20
N LEU A 449 29.87 4.56 10.46
CA LEU A 449 30.56 3.45 11.12
C LEU A 449 31.86 3.08 10.39
N TRP A 450 31.79 2.88 9.06
CA TRP A 450 32.95 2.55 8.24
C TRP A 450 33.93 3.71 8.07
N ALA A 451 33.44 4.95 8.00
CA ALA A 451 34.32 6.13 7.97
C ALA A 451 35.11 6.27 9.28
N ALA A 452 34.55 5.85 10.41
CA ALA A 452 35.23 5.79 11.69
C ALA A 452 36.16 4.58 11.84
N GLY A 453 36.16 3.61 10.92
CA GLY A 453 37.00 2.40 10.99
C GLY A 453 36.31 1.17 11.58
N GLY A 454 34.99 1.20 11.77
CA GLY A 454 34.20 0.05 12.20
C GLY A 454 33.70 0.12 13.66
N PRO A 455 32.92 -0.89 14.10
CA PRO A 455 32.20 -0.89 15.38
C PRO A 455 33.08 -0.92 16.64
N ALA A 456 34.34 -1.36 16.54
CA ALA A 456 35.29 -1.37 17.65
C ALA A 456 36.31 -0.22 17.60
N SER A 457 36.14 0.73 16.67
CA SER A 457 37.12 1.80 16.46
C SER A 457 37.08 2.85 17.58
N SER A 458 38.26 3.26 18.06
CA SER A 458 38.39 4.39 18.98
C SER A 458 38.07 5.75 18.35
N SER A 459 37.89 5.81 17.02
CA SER A 459 37.52 7.03 16.29
C SER A 459 36.01 7.23 16.12
N LEU A 460 35.18 6.38 16.76
CA LEU A 460 33.73 6.53 16.72
C LEU A 460 33.28 7.85 17.38
N PRO A 461 32.28 8.55 16.79
CA PRO A 461 31.64 9.67 17.46
C PRO A 461 31.07 9.24 18.82
N PRO A 462 31.15 10.08 19.88
CA PRO A 462 30.75 9.69 21.24
C PRO A 462 29.31 9.16 21.35
N ARG A 463 28.35 9.79 20.65
CA ARG A 463 26.95 9.36 20.62
C ARG A 463 26.75 8.00 19.94
N MET A 464 27.50 7.75 18.86
CA MET A 464 27.48 6.47 18.17
C MET A 464 28.11 5.37 19.03
N ALA A 465 29.24 5.65 19.68
CA ALA A 465 29.90 4.71 20.58
C ALA A 465 28.98 4.33 21.77
N ALA A 466 28.31 5.31 22.37
CA ALA A 466 27.32 5.06 23.42
C ALA A 466 26.15 4.19 22.92
N ALA A 467 25.59 4.54 21.75
CA ALA A 467 24.48 3.78 21.17
C ALA A 467 24.85 2.33 20.82
N LEU A 468 26.08 2.08 20.36
CA LEU A 468 26.60 0.72 20.14
C LEU A 468 26.83 -0.04 21.45
N GLY A 469 27.22 0.65 22.52
CA GLY A 469 27.42 0.05 23.85
C GLY A 469 26.12 -0.37 24.53
N GLU A 470 24.99 0.24 24.15
CA GLU A 470 23.65 -0.05 24.68
C GLU A 470 22.81 -0.94 23.72
N ASP A 471 23.34 -1.32 22.56
CA ASP A 471 22.59 -2.05 21.53
C ASP A 471 22.31 -3.51 21.92
N ASP A 472 21.02 -3.86 21.97
CA ASP A 472 20.52 -5.21 22.22
C ASP A 472 19.90 -5.87 20.98
N SER A 473 20.06 -5.27 19.79
CA SER A 473 19.29 -5.63 18.58
C SER A 473 19.44 -7.10 18.17
N ILE A 474 20.64 -7.69 18.32
CA ILE A 474 20.91 -9.10 18.01
C ILE A 474 20.13 -10.01 18.97
N GLU A 475 20.31 -9.80 20.27
CA GLU A 475 19.70 -10.60 21.33
C GLU A 475 18.17 -10.57 21.24
N ARG A 476 17.63 -9.36 21.05
CA ARG A 476 16.21 -9.14 20.82
C ARG A 476 15.70 -9.87 19.58
N THR A 477 16.42 -9.80 18.46
CA THR A 477 16.03 -10.50 17.22
C THR A 477 15.99 -12.01 17.42
N LEU A 478 16.98 -12.57 18.10
CA LEU A 478 17.03 -14.00 18.41
C LEU A 478 15.89 -14.41 19.34
N ALA A 479 15.56 -13.61 20.36
CA ALA A 479 14.44 -13.87 21.27
C ALA A 479 13.09 -13.92 20.53
N LEU A 480 12.87 -13.01 19.57
CA LEU A 480 11.61 -12.93 18.80
C LEU A 480 11.32 -14.18 17.95
N ARG A 481 12.33 -14.97 17.57
CA ARG A 481 12.14 -16.19 16.75
C ARG A 481 11.26 -17.23 17.41
N THR A 482 11.22 -17.24 18.74
CA THR A 482 10.45 -18.20 19.55
C THR A 482 9.28 -17.54 20.28
N ASP A 483 9.07 -16.24 20.08
CA ASP A 483 8.03 -15.48 20.75
C ASP A 483 6.65 -15.74 20.10
N PRO A 484 5.68 -16.36 20.82
CA PRO A 484 4.35 -16.59 20.28
C PRO A 484 3.55 -15.30 20.03
N ARG A 485 4.01 -14.17 20.57
CA ARG A 485 3.36 -12.85 20.51
C ARG A 485 4.15 -11.84 19.69
N VAL A 486 5.06 -12.30 18.82
CA VAL A 486 5.73 -11.45 17.84
C VAL A 486 4.70 -10.71 16.96
N SER A 487 4.93 -9.43 16.75
CA SER A 487 4.09 -8.58 15.90
C SER A 487 4.19 -8.98 14.42
N GLN A 488 3.22 -8.55 13.62
CA GLN A 488 3.24 -8.77 12.16
C GLN A 488 4.53 -8.23 11.51
N PHE A 489 5.08 -7.14 12.05
CA PHE A 489 6.28 -6.46 11.58
C PHE A 489 7.27 -6.31 12.76
N PRO A 490 8.25 -7.22 12.93
CA PRO A 490 9.15 -7.20 14.08
C PRO A 490 9.89 -5.88 14.32
N MET A 491 10.19 -5.11 13.27
CA MET A 491 10.79 -3.77 13.37
C MET A 491 9.74 -2.62 13.42
N GLY A 492 8.48 -2.91 13.73
CA GLY A 492 7.31 -2.09 13.43
C GLY A 492 7.14 -0.73 14.12
N ASP A 493 8.14 -0.20 14.83
CA ASP A 493 8.06 1.14 15.47
C ASP A 493 8.91 2.16 14.71
N TYR A 494 8.36 2.64 13.59
CA TYR A 494 9.03 3.59 12.70
C TYR A 494 9.49 4.89 13.40
N PRO A 495 8.64 5.60 14.17
CA PRO A 495 9.08 6.80 14.89
C PRO A 495 10.24 6.55 15.86
N TRP A 496 10.18 5.44 16.62
CA TRP A 496 11.23 5.11 17.57
C TRP A 496 12.56 4.78 16.86
N LEU A 497 12.53 4.00 15.77
CA LEU A 497 13.74 3.75 14.97
C LEU A 497 14.39 5.03 14.48
N MET A 498 13.57 5.94 13.93
CA MET A 498 14.07 7.22 13.43
C MET A 498 14.74 8.03 14.55
N GLN A 499 14.21 8.00 15.78
CA GLN A 499 14.81 8.63 16.96
C GLN A 499 16.15 8.00 17.34
N GLU A 500 16.25 6.67 17.38
CA GLU A 500 17.49 5.99 17.79
C GLU A 500 18.62 6.23 16.79
N PHE A 501 18.33 6.12 15.49
CA PHE A 501 19.27 6.48 14.45
C PHE A 501 19.67 7.95 14.50
N SER A 502 18.69 8.86 14.67
CA SER A 502 18.98 10.29 14.69
C SER A 502 19.85 10.68 15.88
N ARG A 503 19.65 10.07 17.06
CA ARG A 503 20.49 10.25 18.24
C ARG A 503 21.91 9.75 18.03
N ALA A 504 22.08 8.54 17.48
CA ALA A 504 23.39 7.96 17.24
C ALA A 504 24.19 8.73 16.17
N LEU A 505 23.49 9.28 15.17
CA LEU A 505 24.10 10.05 14.06
C LEU A 505 24.21 11.55 14.34
N GLU A 506 23.67 12.03 15.47
CA GLU A 506 23.55 13.46 15.79
C GLU A 506 22.87 14.26 14.66
N ILE A 507 21.74 13.73 14.19
CA ILE A 507 20.89 14.37 13.18
C ILE A 507 19.66 14.94 13.89
N ASP A 508 19.53 16.26 13.84
CA ASP A 508 18.35 16.92 14.40
C ASP A 508 17.14 16.76 13.49
N ARG A 509 15.99 16.50 14.11
CA ARG A 509 14.70 16.52 13.42
C ARG A 509 14.25 17.96 13.24
N ILE A 510 14.07 18.41 12.00
CA ILE A 510 13.48 19.72 11.70
C ILE A 510 12.03 19.74 12.23
N PRO A 511 11.57 20.78 12.95
CA PRO A 511 10.16 20.97 13.28
C PRO A 511 9.29 21.17 12.00
N PRO A 512 7.96 21.18 12.10
CA PRO A 512 7.13 21.71 11.01
C PRO A 512 7.59 23.13 10.62
N LEU A 513 7.52 23.47 9.34
CA LEU A 513 7.95 24.77 8.80
C LEU A 513 6.92 25.87 9.06
N GLY A 514 5.64 25.49 9.19
CA GLY A 514 4.53 26.39 9.50
C GLY A 514 3.58 25.84 10.56
N GLU A 515 2.45 26.53 10.73
CA GLU A 515 1.35 26.02 11.54
C GLU A 515 0.78 24.74 10.91
N MET A 516 0.41 23.78 11.74
CA MET A 516 -0.17 22.50 11.31
C MET A 516 -1.60 22.35 11.82
N PRO A 517 -2.47 21.63 11.06
CA PRO A 517 -3.85 21.39 11.46
C PRO A 517 -3.93 20.81 12.86
N ARG A 518 -4.93 21.22 13.63
CA ARG A 518 -5.22 20.65 14.95
C ARG A 518 -6.24 19.53 14.82
N VAL A 519 -5.94 18.40 15.46
CA VAL A 519 -6.80 17.21 15.40
C VAL A 519 -7.03 16.62 16.80
N PRO A 520 -8.23 16.07 17.07
CA PRO A 520 -8.49 15.29 18.28
C PRO A 520 -7.50 14.12 18.45
N PRO A 521 -7.31 13.59 19.67
CA PRO A 521 -8.11 13.83 20.88
C PRO A 521 -7.69 15.04 21.74
N ALA A 522 -6.47 15.57 21.55
CA ALA A 522 -5.93 16.63 22.40
C ALA A 522 -5.98 18.05 21.77
N ASP A 523 -6.57 18.18 20.58
CA ASP A 523 -6.54 19.40 19.76
C ASP A 523 -5.11 19.96 19.56
N GLN A 524 -4.15 19.04 19.48
CA GLN A 524 -2.75 19.36 19.24
C GLN A 524 -2.49 19.53 17.75
N SER A 525 -1.58 20.45 17.41
CA SER A 525 -1.07 20.56 16.04
C SER A 525 -0.43 19.25 15.61
N MET A 526 -0.79 18.79 14.41
CA MET A 526 -0.20 17.59 13.82
C MET A 526 1.32 17.72 13.72
N ASN A 527 2.02 16.67 14.12
CA ASN A 527 3.47 16.57 14.08
C ASN A 527 3.87 15.33 13.26
N ILE A 528 3.67 15.42 11.94
CA ILE A 528 3.82 14.28 11.03
C ILE A 528 5.31 13.98 10.82
N LEU A 529 5.70 12.73 11.07
CA LEU A 529 7.07 12.27 10.85
C LEU A 529 7.25 11.75 9.41
N THR A 530 8.13 12.40 8.65
CA THR A 530 8.56 11.98 7.30
C THR A 530 10.10 11.98 7.21
N PRO A 531 10.70 11.24 6.26
CA PRO A 531 12.16 11.20 6.08
C PRO A 531 12.78 12.59 5.88
N ALA A 532 12.11 13.47 5.15
CA ALA A 532 12.59 14.82 4.82
C ALA A 532 12.88 15.71 6.04
N ARG A 533 12.32 15.39 7.21
CA ARG A 533 12.59 16.11 8.46
C ARG A 533 13.95 15.77 9.08
N TYR A 534 14.71 14.87 8.47
CA TYR A 534 16.03 14.44 8.93
C TYR A 534 17.09 14.66 7.85
N PRO A 535 17.46 15.91 7.54
CA PRO A 535 18.51 16.19 6.54
C PRO A 535 19.85 15.59 7.01
N ALA A 536 20.70 15.19 6.07
CA ALA A 536 22.05 14.77 6.41
C ALA A 536 22.85 15.94 7.04
N LYS A 537 23.74 15.65 8.00
CA LYS A 537 24.58 16.65 8.69
C LYS A 537 25.38 17.51 7.71
N ARG A 538 25.86 16.92 6.60
CA ARG A 538 26.60 17.56 5.51
C ARG A 538 25.75 17.85 4.26
N ALA A 539 24.43 17.90 4.38
CA ALA A 539 23.56 18.17 3.24
C ALA A 539 23.95 19.48 2.53
N SER A 540 24.11 19.41 1.21
CA SER A 540 24.25 20.57 0.33
C SER A 540 22.99 21.43 0.35
N GLU A 541 23.10 22.67 -0.14
CA GLU A 541 21.95 23.56 -0.30
C GLU A 541 20.88 22.93 -1.19
N ALA A 542 21.26 22.31 -2.31
CA ALA A 542 20.33 21.61 -3.20
C ALA A 542 19.56 20.49 -2.49
N GLN A 543 20.20 19.72 -1.60
CA GLN A 543 19.52 18.68 -0.80
C GLN A 543 18.57 19.29 0.22
N ARG A 544 18.95 20.40 0.87
CA ARG A 544 18.07 21.10 1.82
C ARG A 544 16.85 21.70 1.11
N THR A 545 17.00 22.17 -0.11
CA THR A 545 15.87 22.65 -0.94
C THR A 545 14.87 21.53 -1.25
N GLU A 546 15.35 20.35 -1.64
CA GLU A 546 14.48 19.17 -1.86
C GLU A 546 13.78 18.71 -0.57
N ALA A 547 14.50 18.72 0.56
CA ALA A 547 13.93 18.37 1.86
C ALA A 547 12.81 19.37 2.25
N THR A 548 13.06 20.67 2.12
CA THR A 548 12.06 21.73 2.36
C THR A 548 10.85 21.54 1.45
N LYS A 549 11.05 21.28 0.16
CA LYS A 549 9.94 21.02 -0.79
C LYS A 549 9.11 19.81 -0.34
N SER A 550 9.75 18.73 0.08
CA SER A 550 9.07 17.51 0.55
C SER A 550 8.26 17.74 1.83
N ILE A 551 8.79 18.55 2.76
CA ILE A 551 8.07 18.94 3.98
C ILE A 551 6.86 19.79 3.60
N GLN A 552 7.03 20.82 2.76
CA GLN A 552 5.93 21.67 2.29
C GLN A 552 4.82 20.88 1.58
N GLN A 553 5.18 19.90 0.75
CA GLN A 553 4.20 18.99 0.13
C GLN A 553 3.40 18.21 1.19
N THR A 554 4.05 17.75 2.25
CA THR A 554 3.39 17.03 3.37
C THR A 554 2.44 17.93 4.14
N GLU A 555 2.90 19.14 4.49
CA GLU A 555 2.10 20.13 5.22
C GLU A 555 0.90 20.62 4.39
N SER A 556 1.10 20.86 3.09
CA SER A 556 0.03 21.23 2.17
C SER A 556 -1.06 20.16 2.05
N THR A 557 -0.66 18.88 1.99
CA THR A 557 -1.58 17.73 1.94
C THR A 557 -2.35 17.59 3.26
N ALA A 558 -1.65 17.73 4.40
CA ALA A 558 -2.28 17.70 5.71
C ALA A 558 -3.33 18.81 5.88
N TRP A 559 -2.98 20.04 5.50
CA TRP A 559 -3.94 21.17 5.51
C TRP A 559 -5.11 20.91 4.58
N SER A 560 -4.85 20.59 3.32
CA SER A 560 -5.90 20.38 2.33
C SER A 560 -6.88 19.29 2.77
N GLY A 561 -6.39 18.14 3.26
CA GLY A 561 -7.26 17.06 3.74
C GLY A 561 -7.99 17.37 5.05
N ALA A 562 -7.43 18.24 5.91
CA ALA A 562 -8.04 18.57 7.20
C ALA A 562 -9.03 19.75 7.16
N SER A 563 -8.84 20.71 6.25
CA SER A 563 -9.63 21.97 6.20
C SER A 563 -10.45 22.17 4.93
N SER A 564 -10.35 21.27 3.95
CA SER A 564 -11.14 21.32 2.71
C SER A 564 -11.84 19.99 2.44
N ALA A 565 -12.54 19.88 1.31
CA ALA A 565 -13.15 18.63 0.85
C ALA A 565 -12.17 17.67 0.14
N ARG A 566 -10.85 17.94 0.19
CA ARG A 566 -9.83 17.06 -0.38
C ARG A 566 -9.93 15.65 0.24
N PHE A 567 -9.89 14.65 -0.63
CA PHE A 567 -10.06 13.21 -0.42
C PHE A 567 -11.48 12.75 -0.04
N VAL A 568 -12.45 13.65 0.11
CA VAL A 568 -13.85 13.28 0.38
C VAL A 568 -14.45 12.55 -0.83
N ALA A 569 -14.17 13.03 -2.05
CA ALA A 569 -14.62 12.38 -3.29
C ALA A 569 -14.09 10.95 -3.40
N LYS A 570 -12.81 10.73 -3.08
CA LYS A 570 -12.19 9.40 -2.99
C LYS A 570 -12.87 8.51 -1.95
N ALA A 571 -13.08 9.03 -0.74
CA ALA A 571 -13.69 8.28 0.36
C ALA A 571 -15.14 7.86 0.05
N VAL A 572 -15.92 8.76 -0.56
CA VAL A 572 -17.27 8.46 -1.07
C VAL A 572 -17.18 7.41 -2.16
N PHE A 573 -16.37 7.61 -3.21
CA PHE A 573 -16.23 6.66 -4.31
C PHE A 573 -15.92 5.24 -3.82
N ARG A 574 -14.91 5.10 -2.95
CA ARG A 574 -14.53 3.80 -2.37
C ARG A 574 -15.71 3.13 -1.66
N SER A 575 -16.44 3.89 -0.84
CA SER A 575 -17.49 3.34 0.03
C SER A 575 -18.79 2.98 -0.71
N LEU A 576 -18.97 3.43 -1.96
CA LEU A 576 -20.17 3.14 -2.75
C LEU A 576 -20.23 1.70 -3.27
N LEU A 577 -19.09 1.01 -3.44
CA LEU A 577 -18.98 -0.32 -4.06
C LEU A 577 -19.96 -1.34 -3.45
N GLY A 578 -20.80 -1.94 -4.29
CA GLY A 578 -21.72 -3.01 -3.89
C GLY A 578 -23.18 -2.59 -3.92
N GLU A 579 -24.01 -3.33 -3.20
CA GLU A 579 -25.46 -3.15 -3.16
C GLU A 579 -25.89 -2.20 -2.03
N TRP A 580 -26.98 -1.47 -2.29
CA TRP A 580 -27.66 -0.58 -1.36
C TRP A 580 -29.16 -0.80 -1.50
N LYS A 581 -29.86 -0.80 -0.36
CA LYS A 581 -31.31 -0.65 -0.34
C LYS A 581 -31.66 0.79 -0.70
N LEU A 582 -32.54 0.98 -1.68
CA LEU A 582 -32.96 2.27 -2.20
C LEU A 582 -34.47 2.46 -1.96
N GLU A 583 -34.81 3.47 -1.19
CA GLU A 583 -36.17 3.99 -1.04
C GLU A 583 -36.22 5.40 -1.62
N ARG A 584 -37.23 5.72 -2.44
CA ARG A 584 -37.29 7.00 -3.13
C ARG A 584 -38.70 7.49 -3.35
N ASP A 585 -38.98 8.69 -2.86
CA ASP A 585 -40.24 9.39 -3.10
C ASP A 585 -40.12 10.31 -4.32
N LEU A 586 -41.19 10.37 -5.11
CA LEU A 586 -41.36 11.30 -6.22
C LEU A 586 -42.64 12.09 -5.98
N VAL A 587 -42.50 13.41 -5.88
CA VAL A 587 -43.62 14.34 -5.71
C VAL A 587 -43.65 15.27 -6.91
N SER A 588 -44.63 15.08 -7.81
CA SER A 588 -44.86 16.01 -8.92
C SER A 588 -45.85 17.10 -8.54
N ARG A 589 -45.57 18.32 -8.99
CA ARG A 589 -46.50 19.46 -8.93
C ARG A 589 -47.39 19.57 -10.17
N LEU A 590 -47.14 18.74 -11.19
CA LEU A 590 -47.95 18.68 -12.40
C LEU A 590 -49.01 17.58 -12.26
N PRO A 591 -50.31 17.88 -12.47
CA PRO A 591 -51.37 16.88 -12.38
C PRO A 591 -51.23 15.70 -13.35
N THR A 592 -50.46 15.89 -14.43
CA THR A 592 -50.24 14.91 -15.50
C THR A 592 -49.11 13.92 -15.20
N HIS A 593 -48.32 14.13 -14.15
CA HIS A 593 -47.22 13.25 -13.78
C HIS A 593 -47.49 12.62 -12.40
N PRO A 594 -47.44 11.28 -12.28
CA PRO A 594 -47.81 10.62 -11.04
C PRO A 594 -46.74 10.84 -9.97
N SER A 595 -47.14 11.34 -8.80
CA SER A 595 -46.38 11.16 -7.56
C SER A 595 -46.41 9.69 -7.16
N GLY A 596 -45.44 9.24 -6.36
CA GLY A 596 -45.37 7.85 -5.91
C GLY A 596 -44.08 7.53 -5.16
N HIS A 597 -43.92 6.25 -4.86
CA HIS A 597 -42.81 5.72 -4.07
C HIS A 597 -42.13 4.57 -4.81
N PHE A 598 -40.80 4.59 -4.87
CA PHE A 598 -39.97 3.53 -5.38
C PHE A 598 -39.27 2.82 -4.23
N SER A 599 -39.35 1.48 -4.24
CA SER A 599 -38.60 0.62 -3.33
C SER A 599 -37.83 -0.43 -4.13
N GLY A 600 -36.53 -0.55 -3.86
CA GLY A 600 -35.67 -1.46 -4.60
C GLY A 600 -34.22 -1.47 -4.15
N THR A 601 -33.32 -1.79 -5.09
CA THR A 601 -31.88 -1.85 -4.87
C THR A 601 -31.14 -0.93 -5.83
N ALA A 602 -29.98 -0.46 -5.40
CA ALA A 602 -29.00 0.25 -6.21
C ALA A 602 -27.65 -0.45 -6.07
N ARG A 603 -27.00 -0.77 -7.20
CA ARG A 603 -25.73 -1.49 -7.25
C ARG A 603 -24.67 -0.65 -7.92
N PHE A 604 -23.53 -0.48 -7.26
CA PHE A 604 -22.33 0.14 -7.81
C PHE A 604 -21.34 -0.95 -8.19
N LEU A 605 -21.25 -1.24 -9.49
CA LEU A 605 -20.49 -2.36 -10.03
C LEU A 605 -19.15 -1.86 -10.58
N LEU A 606 -18.06 -2.16 -9.89
CA LEU A 606 -16.73 -1.61 -10.18
C LEU A 606 -16.18 -2.13 -11.52
N ARG A 607 -15.57 -1.26 -12.30
CA ARG A 607 -14.84 -1.61 -13.52
C ARG A 607 -13.73 -0.62 -13.84
N GLU A 608 -12.84 -1.01 -14.74
CA GLU A 608 -11.88 -0.07 -15.34
C GLU A 608 -12.62 1.05 -16.06
N ARG A 609 -12.13 2.29 -15.96
CA ARG A 609 -12.84 3.40 -16.58
C ARG A 609 -12.74 3.37 -18.09
N THR A 610 -13.85 3.76 -18.71
CA THR A 610 -14.05 3.72 -20.16
C THR A 610 -13.79 5.09 -20.78
N ARG A 611 -13.52 5.13 -22.08
CA ARG A 611 -13.42 6.39 -22.85
C ARG A 611 -14.79 6.94 -23.28
N ASP A 612 -15.86 6.16 -23.12
CA ASP A 612 -17.20 6.48 -23.61
C ASP A 612 -17.73 7.81 -23.05
N GLY A 613 -18.48 8.54 -23.87
CA GLY A 613 -19.17 9.79 -23.51
C GLY A 613 -18.31 11.05 -23.45
N ARG A 614 -17.04 10.96 -23.88
CA ARG A 614 -16.07 12.08 -23.93
C ARG A 614 -15.67 12.44 -25.36
N GLU A 615 -16.52 12.14 -26.33
CA GLU A 615 -16.24 12.37 -27.75
C GLU A 615 -15.96 13.86 -28.04
N ALA A 616 -16.50 14.79 -27.24
CA ALA A 616 -16.24 16.23 -27.33
C ALA A 616 -14.93 16.71 -26.65
N GLU A 617 -14.30 15.89 -25.79
CA GLU A 617 -12.98 16.19 -25.19
C GLU A 617 -11.81 15.78 -26.13
N HIS A 618 -12.09 15.38 -27.38
CA HIS A 618 -11.09 15.04 -28.40
C HIS A 618 -10.35 16.29 -28.91
N ASP A 619 -9.50 16.86 -28.06
CA ASP A 619 -8.33 17.64 -28.47
C ASP A 619 -7.07 16.98 -27.88
N ALA A 620 -5.99 17.02 -28.65
CA ALA A 620 -4.70 16.29 -28.59
C ALA A 620 -4.00 16.01 -27.22
N ALA A 621 -4.55 16.42 -26.08
CA ALA A 621 -3.96 16.25 -24.75
C ALA A 621 -4.29 14.89 -24.08
N LEU A 622 -5.35 14.19 -24.49
CA LEU A 622 -5.80 12.94 -23.84
C LEU A 622 -5.13 11.67 -24.39
N GLU A 623 -4.39 11.72 -25.51
CA GLU A 623 -3.62 10.56 -26.00
C GLU A 623 -2.51 10.12 -25.02
N LYS A 624 -2.19 10.93 -24.00
CA LYS A 624 -1.22 10.62 -22.95
C LYS A 624 -1.84 10.41 -21.57
N ASP A 625 -3.18 10.44 -21.42
CA ASP A 625 -3.83 10.13 -20.15
C ASP A 625 -3.97 8.61 -20.00
N ASP A 626 -2.84 7.95 -19.81
CA ASP A 626 -2.69 6.53 -19.51
C ASP A 626 -3.29 6.13 -18.14
N ASP A 627 -4.01 7.04 -17.46
CA ASP A 627 -4.67 6.77 -16.20
C ASP A 627 -6.09 6.25 -16.47
N ILE A 628 -6.22 4.92 -16.60
CA ILE A 628 -7.50 4.29 -16.88
C ILE A 628 -8.48 4.54 -15.73
N GLY A 629 -8.00 4.76 -14.49
CA GLY A 629 -8.85 4.97 -13.31
C GLY A 629 -9.87 3.84 -13.09
N LEU A 630 -10.80 4.05 -12.17
CA LEU A 630 -11.93 3.15 -11.94
C LEU A 630 -13.24 3.93 -12.05
N GLU A 631 -14.29 3.23 -12.46
CA GLU A 631 -15.67 3.74 -12.48
C GLU A 631 -16.65 2.68 -11.98
N TYR A 632 -17.86 3.10 -11.65
CA TYR A 632 -18.97 2.19 -11.41
C TYR A 632 -19.95 2.24 -12.57
N LEU A 633 -20.38 1.06 -13.02
CA LEU A 633 -21.69 0.91 -13.63
C LEU A 633 -22.72 0.90 -12.50
N TYR A 634 -23.47 1.98 -12.36
CA TYR A 634 -24.60 2.07 -11.43
C TYR A 634 -25.84 1.43 -12.07
N VAL A 635 -26.52 0.56 -11.34
CA VAL A 635 -27.79 -0.05 -11.75
C VAL A 635 -28.76 0.00 -10.60
N GLU A 636 -29.92 0.63 -10.79
CA GLU A 636 -31.04 0.53 -9.87
C GLU A 636 -32.17 -0.32 -10.47
N GLU A 637 -32.87 -1.02 -9.58
CA GLU A 637 -33.97 -1.90 -9.93
C GLU A 637 -34.93 -2.06 -8.76
N GLY A 638 -36.23 -1.93 -9.03
CA GLY A 638 -37.26 -2.02 -8.00
C GLY A 638 -38.65 -1.77 -8.54
N MET A 639 -39.59 -1.55 -7.63
CA MET A 639 -40.99 -1.27 -7.93
C MET A 639 -41.31 0.18 -7.62
N PHE A 640 -41.82 0.92 -8.61
CA PHE A 640 -42.45 2.21 -8.39
C PHE A 640 -43.95 2.00 -8.22
N THR A 641 -44.54 2.58 -7.18
CA THR A 641 -45.98 2.58 -6.91
C THR A 641 -46.47 4.01 -6.90
N ALA A 642 -47.28 4.37 -7.89
CA ALA A 642 -47.91 5.67 -7.99
C ALA A 642 -48.94 5.87 -6.87
N SER A 643 -49.24 7.12 -6.51
CA SER A 643 -50.22 7.45 -5.45
C SER A 643 -51.64 6.94 -5.73
N ASN A 644 -51.96 6.61 -6.98
CA ASN A 644 -53.23 5.98 -7.36
C ASN A 644 -53.23 4.44 -7.23
N GLY A 645 -52.16 3.85 -6.70
CA GLY A 645 -52.01 2.41 -6.49
C GLY A 645 -51.45 1.63 -7.70
N PHE A 646 -51.19 2.28 -8.84
CA PHE A 646 -50.57 1.61 -9.98
C PHE A 646 -49.08 1.37 -9.74
N SER A 647 -48.64 0.11 -9.83
CA SER A 647 -47.23 -0.27 -9.64
C SER A 647 -46.61 -0.85 -10.91
N PHE A 648 -45.34 -0.51 -11.16
CA PHE A 648 -44.56 -1.07 -12.26
C PHE A 648 -43.08 -1.22 -11.88
N ARG A 649 -42.38 -2.16 -12.53
CA ARG A 649 -40.94 -2.34 -12.35
C ARG A 649 -40.19 -1.21 -13.04
N ALA A 650 -39.28 -0.56 -12.32
CA ALA A 650 -38.45 0.53 -12.82
C ALA A 650 -36.97 0.16 -12.69
N THR A 651 -36.19 0.59 -13.68
CA THR A 651 -34.72 0.45 -13.66
C THR A 651 -34.07 1.70 -14.26
N ARG A 652 -32.93 2.11 -13.72
CA ARG A 652 -32.09 3.18 -14.29
C ARG A 652 -30.62 2.80 -14.19
N ARG A 653 -29.80 3.42 -15.05
CA ARG A 653 -28.36 3.18 -15.12
C ARG A 653 -27.62 4.49 -15.30
N TYR A 654 -26.46 4.58 -14.65
CA TYR A 654 -25.54 5.71 -14.76
C TYR A 654 -24.10 5.17 -14.73
N VAL A 655 -23.14 5.97 -15.18
CA VAL A 655 -21.71 5.70 -14.91
C VAL A 655 -21.20 6.73 -13.92
N TRP A 656 -20.63 6.26 -12.81
CA TRP A 656 -19.99 7.11 -11.80
C TRP A 656 -18.48 7.04 -11.94
N ARG A 657 -17.83 8.17 -12.22
CA ARG A 657 -16.38 8.24 -12.44
C ARG A 657 -15.70 9.06 -11.34
N TYR A 658 -14.56 8.55 -10.88
CA TYR A 658 -13.64 9.28 -10.02
C TYR A 658 -12.43 9.76 -10.83
N ASP A 659 -12.10 11.05 -10.71
CA ASP A 659 -10.88 11.67 -11.24
C ASP A 659 -9.92 11.88 -10.06
N GLU A 660 -8.86 11.06 -9.99
CA GLU A 660 -7.90 11.10 -8.88
C GLU A 660 -7.09 12.40 -8.84
N LYS A 661 -6.68 12.91 -10.01
CA LYS A 661 -5.86 14.13 -10.11
C LYS A 661 -6.64 15.33 -9.57
N LYS A 662 -7.91 15.47 -9.99
CA LYS A 662 -8.79 16.56 -9.57
C LYS A 662 -9.50 16.29 -8.25
N ASP A 663 -9.49 15.05 -7.79
CA ASP A 663 -10.28 14.54 -6.67
C ASP A 663 -11.76 14.91 -6.79
N LYS A 664 -12.36 14.52 -7.93
CA LYS A 664 -13.75 14.83 -8.27
C LYS A 664 -14.54 13.59 -8.62
N LEU A 665 -15.83 13.62 -8.28
CA LEU A 665 -16.83 12.66 -8.70
C LEU A 665 -17.69 13.24 -9.83
N SER A 666 -18.05 12.40 -10.80
CA SER A 666 -18.96 12.76 -11.88
C SER A 666 -19.91 11.63 -12.21
N VAL A 667 -21.13 11.99 -12.59
CA VAL A 667 -22.19 11.07 -12.98
C VAL A 667 -22.49 11.30 -14.45
N TRP A 668 -22.63 10.21 -15.20
CA TRP A 668 -22.82 10.22 -16.64
C TRP A 668 -24.07 9.43 -16.99
N PHE A 669 -24.83 9.91 -17.97
CA PHE A 669 -25.89 9.11 -18.57
C PHE A 669 -25.31 7.90 -19.28
N VAL A 670 -26.12 6.86 -19.40
CA VAL A 670 -25.79 5.62 -20.12
C VAL A 670 -26.57 5.61 -21.44
N LYS A 671 -25.97 5.08 -22.51
CA LYS A 671 -26.60 5.00 -23.82
C LYS A 671 -27.85 4.12 -23.77
N THR A 672 -28.86 4.49 -24.56
CA THR A 672 -30.14 3.76 -24.58
C THR A 672 -30.05 2.41 -25.30
N ASP A 673 -29.13 2.30 -26.28
CA ASP A 673 -28.85 1.11 -27.08
C ASP A 673 -27.75 0.22 -26.50
N ASP A 674 -26.86 0.76 -25.66
CA ASP A 674 -25.85 0.02 -24.91
C ASP A 674 -25.82 0.46 -23.44
N GLN A 675 -26.49 -0.34 -22.61
CA GLN A 675 -26.68 -0.10 -21.19
C GLN A 675 -25.39 -0.20 -20.33
N LYS A 676 -24.23 -0.43 -20.95
CA LYS A 676 -22.92 -0.39 -20.27
C LYS A 676 -22.08 0.82 -20.67
N LYS A 677 -22.41 1.55 -21.74
CA LYS A 677 -21.58 2.68 -22.22
C LYS A 677 -22.07 4.00 -21.67
N ALA A 678 -21.14 4.85 -21.26
CA ALA A 678 -21.46 6.24 -20.94
C ALA A 678 -21.85 7.00 -22.23
N ASP A 679 -22.80 7.93 -22.12
CA ASP A 679 -23.31 8.73 -23.23
C ASP A 679 -22.80 10.17 -23.17
N TYR A 680 -23.18 10.92 -22.15
CA TYR A 680 -22.66 12.27 -21.90
C TYR A 680 -22.73 12.60 -20.41
N LEU A 681 -21.98 13.62 -20.01
CA LEU A 681 -21.91 14.07 -18.61
C LEU A 681 -23.31 14.48 -18.13
N PHE A 682 -23.78 13.89 -17.04
CA PHE A 682 -24.96 14.37 -16.36
C PHE A 682 -24.57 15.53 -15.45
N HIS A 683 -23.75 15.30 -14.42
CA HIS A 683 -23.26 16.39 -13.57
C HIS A 683 -21.98 16.01 -12.83
N GLN A 684 -21.28 17.01 -12.32
CA GLN A 684 -20.17 16.85 -11.38
C GLN A 684 -20.69 17.01 -9.95
N VAL A 685 -20.16 16.21 -9.02
CA VAL A 685 -20.53 16.27 -7.59
C VAL A 685 -19.56 17.23 -6.90
N GLU A 686 -20.06 18.34 -6.38
CA GLU A 686 -19.26 19.38 -5.72
C GLU A 686 -19.50 19.37 -4.22
N PHE A 687 -18.49 18.96 -3.44
CA PHE A 687 -18.59 18.89 -1.99
C PHE A 687 -18.56 20.26 -1.33
N VAL A 688 -19.49 20.48 -0.41
CA VAL A 688 -19.62 21.70 0.38
C VAL A 688 -18.85 21.51 1.69
N ILE A 689 -17.94 22.43 1.98
CA ILE A 689 -17.17 22.42 3.24
C ILE A 689 -18.14 22.75 4.40
N PRO A 690 -18.24 21.89 5.44
CA PRO A 690 -19.11 22.14 6.59
C PRO A 690 -18.72 23.45 7.29
N ASN A 691 -19.70 24.30 7.59
CA ASN A 691 -19.45 25.57 8.24
C ASN A 691 -19.39 25.37 9.77
N THR A 692 -18.18 25.36 10.34
CA THR A 692 -17.96 25.00 11.75
C THR A 692 -18.39 26.07 12.77
N GLU A 693 -18.77 27.28 12.32
CA GLU A 693 -19.07 28.42 13.19
C GLU A 693 -20.57 28.61 13.51
N THR A 694 -21.48 27.92 12.83
CA THR A 694 -22.93 28.24 12.87
C THR A 694 -23.86 27.07 13.19
N GLU A 695 -23.36 25.85 13.35
CA GLU A 695 -24.20 24.65 13.53
C GLU A 695 -23.77 23.84 14.76
N ASP A 696 -24.69 23.70 15.73
CA ASP A 696 -24.49 23.03 17.02
C ASP A 696 -24.36 21.49 16.94
N ALA A 697 -24.42 20.88 15.75
CA ALA A 697 -24.26 19.44 15.56
C ALA A 697 -23.49 19.11 14.28
N PRO A 698 -22.59 18.12 14.29
CA PRO A 698 -21.86 17.74 13.09
C PRO A 698 -22.83 17.11 12.07
N GLN A 699 -22.98 17.77 10.92
CA GLN A 699 -23.82 17.29 9.82
C GLN A 699 -23.03 16.33 8.92
N ALA A 700 -23.74 15.49 8.15
CA ALA A 700 -23.19 14.66 7.09
C ALA A 700 -22.51 15.52 6.00
N TRP A 701 -21.58 14.94 5.22
CA TRP A 701 -20.98 15.65 4.08
C TRP A 701 -22.05 16.01 3.07
N ARG A 702 -22.17 17.30 2.73
CA ARG A 702 -23.08 17.78 1.69
C ARG A 702 -22.34 17.93 0.37
N ALA A 703 -23.03 17.70 -0.73
CA ALA A 703 -22.55 18.00 -2.06
C ALA A 703 -23.69 18.49 -2.94
N ASN A 704 -23.39 19.40 -3.85
CA ASN A 704 -24.38 19.96 -4.77
C ASN A 704 -23.98 19.62 -6.21
N ALA A 705 -24.96 19.62 -7.11
CA ALA A 705 -24.72 19.63 -8.54
C ALA A 705 -25.85 20.36 -9.27
N GLY A 706 -25.51 21.04 -10.36
CA GLY A 706 -26.49 21.69 -11.24
C GLY A 706 -26.27 21.25 -12.69
N HIS A 707 -27.34 20.91 -13.40
CA HIS A 707 -27.26 20.58 -14.82
C HIS A 707 -28.51 21.02 -15.59
N LEU A 708 -28.31 21.74 -16.69
CA LEU A 708 -29.36 22.03 -17.65
C LEU A 708 -29.37 20.92 -18.71
N CYS A 709 -30.43 20.12 -18.74
CA CYS A 709 -30.62 19.09 -19.76
C CYS A 709 -31.76 19.50 -20.68
N ILE A 710 -31.41 19.95 -21.89
CA ILE A 710 -32.35 20.50 -22.88
C ILE A 710 -33.09 21.71 -22.28
N ASP A 711 -34.35 21.54 -21.88
CA ASP A 711 -35.22 22.60 -21.33
C ASP A 711 -35.44 22.49 -19.82
N ASP A 712 -34.89 21.46 -19.17
CA ASP A 712 -35.12 21.17 -17.75
C ASP A 712 -33.85 21.44 -16.94
N PHE A 713 -33.98 22.25 -15.88
CA PHE A 713 -32.91 22.46 -14.90
C PHE A 713 -33.02 21.45 -13.76
N TYR A 714 -31.92 20.73 -13.51
CA TYR A 714 -31.76 19.80 -12.41
C TYR A 714 -30.89 20.44 -11.34
N ASP A 715 -31.47 20.63 -10.17
CA ASP A 715 -30.78 21.02 -8.94
C ASP A 715 -30.68 19.81 -8.03
N VAL A 716 -29.46 19.41 -7.69
CA VAL A 716 -29.15 18.13 -7.04
C VAL A 716 -28.45 18.38 -5.70
N ASP A 717 -28.98 17.80 -4.62
CA ASP A 717 -28.38 17.84 -3.28
C ASP A 717 -28.05 16.40 -2.83
N TYR A 718 -26.84 16.20 -2.36
CA TYR A 718 -26.33 14.96 -1.81
C TYR A 718 -26.05 15.12 -0.31
N ARG A 719 -26.28 14.06 0.44
CA ARG A 719 -25.79 13.94 1.82
C ARG A 719 -25.12 12.58 2.02
N PHE A 720 -23.89 12.58 2.48
CA PHE A 720 -23.08 11.38 2.71
C PHE A 720 -22.73 11.26 4.20
N ASN A 721 -23.34 10.29 4.88
CA ASN A 721 -23.19 10.11 6.32
C ASN A 721 -22.16 9.02 6.61
N PHE A 722 -21.03 9.40 7.21
CA PHE A 722 -19.93 8.48 7.51
C PHE A 722 -19.96 7.99 8.96
N LYS A 723 -19.42 6.80 9.17
CA LYS A 723 -18.96 6.29 10.45
C LYS A 723 -17.47 5.98 10.32
N ALA A 724 -16.63 6.84 10.88
CA ALA A 724 -15.20 6.85 10.64
C ALA A 724 -14.88 6.87 9.14
N VAL A 725 -14.21 5.83 8.62
CA VAL A 725 -13.89 5.77 7.19
C VAL A 725 -15.06 5.30 6.33
N ASN A 726 -16.07 4.64 6.88
CA ASN A 726 -17.09 3.93 6.09
C ASN A 726 -18.35 4.77 5.89
N LEU A 727 -18.86 4.83 4.66
CA LEU A 727 -20.16 5.43 4.39
C LEU A 727 -21.26 4.52 4.94
N LYS A 728 -22.05 5.04 5.88
CA LYS A 728 -23.13 4.30 6.53
C LYS A 728 -24.42 4.36 5.71
N ASP A 729 -24.78 5.56 5.30
CA ASP A 729 -25.97 5.88 4.52
C ASP A 729 -25.73 7.15 3.72
N TRP A 730 -26.53 7.34 2.67
CA TRP A 730 -26.50 8.58 1.90
C TRP A 730 -27.86 8.88 1.27
N SER A 731 -28.09 10.14 0.92
CA SER A 731 -29.31 10.58 0.27
C SER A 731 -29.04 11.46 -0.94
N LEU A 732 -30.01 11.50 -1.83
CA LEU A 732 -29.97 12.24 -3.08
C LEU A 732 -31.32 12.87 -3.33
N ALA A 733 -31.36 14.20 -3.45
CA ALA A 733 -32.54 14.94 -3.81
C ALA A 733 -32.37 15.60 -5.18
N TYR A 734 -33.37 15.46 -6.05
CA TYR A 734 -33.47 16.19 -7.32
C TYR A 734 -34.65 17.14 -7.26
N ARG A 735 -34.41 18.42 -7.54
CA ARG A 735 -35.46 19.40 -7.84
C ARG A 735 -35.39 19.69 -9.33
N VAL A 736 -36.41 19.25 -10.07
CA VAL A 736 -36.44 19.39 -11.53
C VAL A 736 -37.49 20.42 -11.90
N LYS A 737 -37.06 21.45 -12.64
CA LYS A 737 -37.93 22.53 -13.11
C LYS A 737 -37.71 22.78 -14.59
N GLY A 738 -38.77 22.67 -15.37
CA GLY A 738 -38.79 22.98 -16.80
C GLY A 738 -40.22 23.14 -17.32
N PRO A 739 -40.41 23.45 -18.61
CA PRO A 739 -41.73 23.74 -19.18
C PRO A 739 -42.75 22.60 -19.04
N LYS A 740 -42.29 21.35 -18.93
CA LYS A 740 -43.12 20.14 -18.84
C LYS A 740 -42.83 19.27 -17.62
N LYS A 741 -41.93 19.72 -16.72
CA LYS A 741 -41.54 18.98 -15.52
C LYS A 741 -41.46 19.93 -14.33
N ASP A 742 -42.19 19.59 -13.27
CA ASP A 742 -42.02 20.20 -11.95
C ASP A 742 -42.22 19.08 -10.93
N TYR A 743 -41.12 18.55 -10.41
CA TYR A 743 -41.15 17.51 -9.41
C TYR A 743 -39.91 17.53 -8.52
N VAL A 744 -40.08 16.97 -7.33
CA VAL A 744 -39.00 16.70 -6.39
C VAL A 744 -38.88 15.18 -6.23
N ILE A 745 -37.66 14.67 -6.33
CA ILE A 745 -37.34 13.29 -6.01
C ILE A 745 -36.42 13.30 -4.80
N GLU A 746 -36.69 12.47 -3.80
CA GLU A 746 -35.82 12.28 -2.64
C GLU A 746 -35.56 10.78 -2.48
N GLY A 747 -34.30 10.37 -2.57
CA GLY A 747 -33.87 8.98 -2.43
C GLY A 747 -32.93 8.80 -1.25
N THR A 748 -33.12 7.72 -0.50
CA THR A 748 -32.26 7.30 0.60
C THR A 748 -31.67 5.92 0.31
N TYR A 749 -30.38 5.79 0.55
CA TYR A 749 -29.58 4.59 0.32
C TYR A 749 -29.04 4.08 1.64
N THR A 750 -29.32 2.82 1.97
CA THR A 750 -28.91 2.17 3.23
C THR A 750 -28.33 0.78 2.99
N ARG A 751 -27.58 0.26 3.97
CA ARG A 751 -26.98 -1.08 3.98
C ARG A 751 -27.40 -1.87 5.20
#